data_AF-A0AAU4HJ64-F1
#
_entry.id   AF-A0AAU4HJ64-F1
#
_cell.length_a   1.000
_cell.length_b   1.000
_cell.length_c   1.000
_cell.angle_alpha   90.00
_cell.angle_beta   90.00
_cell.angle_gamma   90.00
#
_symmetry.space_group_name_H-M   'P 1'
#
loop_
_entity.id
_entity.type
_entity.pdbx_description
1 polymer ?
#
loop_
_entity_poly.entity_id
_entity_poly.type
_entity_poly.pdbx_seq_one_letter_code
_entity_poly.pdbx_strand_id
1 'polypeptide(L)'
;MRTHASRRALRLASTLVAAGLALTVAPHALAADSSPTAMRLTAEQAKQLAAHAHVDVYGDGTAKDDATTDHGTSLQDSSGKGAPKSKASGTGAASGTAAADTPVTFTKKSALDGVTGLGATVQAGSHGYFTVHSLASIQLHKPDGSTTWSRTSDSLYADWGITHLRPWETEFYPARVLMGYNAVSPFSPYSDQGYDTGDLTGDGVPDLVFSASVGINPPTGVTIPGTKLTSGTMVTVLDGKSGKTLWSKVYAYAGMVKIVDGTLLVADSPQLNSAPPAGAKGALYGTRFSYADGALTPSSTWTYDTGETGAAAWGALEAAGDGKVAASWNLSKTATAAARGRTLVLDAADGSVVWKTDSELYGRQLHLDAARGRMVALEQADTSDAVKYQVVSYELGSGKRIALDTRINALPTAMTIGDVAPGGGTEYAVSESTLDSNMWLNSGTVRVVSGSDGATVQWTHTTKRAPGNLENAPATWHMDVVGGKLIAAAQDDTDSALAQNIGSLRYGSLTAFNAKGKISWRHAGLTASPMFQQAYRSGGDDYVRTIDPQQNIHEYKVGNGKQQSLTPLQGDLNYAQAADLDGDKKLDVVAGGTSNGVWAWSGPSLVKGAPKQLWKTTVPGAVLSVQTGDVTGDKKPEVIVAAETAVVVLDGTTGKILTTIDGGGQYVRSVTVADTDGKGKAEILVPTDALRVYKGNGKALWTYSAPEADGDVVFSDTVTGDGQVYTQYASKGALDLPDAAENGVALDGAKGTVNWKADPEAPANAVDGKLHGALLDHAVFASPNIPYADGHAVVYTWLALTDPTTSGDISTATPHDVVEIRDGRTGELLHRTVNGSPWSHGNFFIDGKGDPLYELSFGTFRGYGADGKDTRSSVVAPLRTAQFINGPGGRRLVAGGVEGGLGVWDPSVLTEDSSFQSGVGDATIMGARNYLAADLDGDGVDDMVSLNFDDHGNNRMAEQLGGGVLSLNDAGRQMAVYTLS
;
A
#
# COMPACT_ATOMS: atom_id res chain seq x y z
N MET A 1 42.54 -1.57 -58.94
CA MET A 1 41.54 -2.66 -59.06
C MET A 1 40.21 -2.14 -58.54
N ARG A 2 39.19 -2.04 -59.39
CA ARG A 2 37.82 -1.72 -59.00
C ARG A 2 37.17 -3.00 -58.48
N THR A 3 36.84 -3.07 -57.20
CA THR A 3 36.04 -4.16 -56.64
C THR A 3 34.57 -3.75 -56.68
N HIS A 4 33.80 -4.53 -57.43
CA HIS A 4 32.39 -4.34 -57.67
C HIS A 4 31.58 -4.52 -56.37
N ALA A 5 30.84 -3.49 -55.97
CA ALA A 5 29.71 -3.65 -55.07
C ALA A 5 28.71 -4.63 -55.72
N SER A 6 28.38 -5.71 -55.02
CA SER A 6 27.51 -6.74 -55.58
C SER A 6 26.07 -6.20 -55.70
N ARG A 7 25.54 -6.19 -56.92
CA ARG A 7 24.16 -5.79 -57.24
C ARG A 7 23.10 -6.70 -56.59
N ARG A 8 23.50 -7.79 -55.92
CA ARG A 8 22.63 -8.69 -55.15
C ARG A 8 22.28 -8.15 -53.76
N ALA A 9 23.22 -7.46 -53.09
CA ALA A 9 22.95 -6.86 -51.76
C ALA A 9 21.96 -5.68 -51.85
N LEU A 10 22.08 -4.85 -52.89
CA LEU A 10 21.11 -3.77 -53.15
C LEU A 10 19.73 -4.33 -53.53
N ARG A 11 19.67 -5.43 -54.30
CA ARG A 11 18.39 -6.06 -54.66
C ARG A 11 17.70 -6.68 -53.46
N LEU A 12 18.44 -7.34 -52.56
CA LEU A 12 17.88 -7.89 -51.31
C LEU A 12 17.33 -6.79 -50.39
N ALA A 13 18.05 -5.67 -50.24
CA ALA A 13 17.60 -4.52 -49.48
C ALA A 13 16.33 -3.89 -50.08
N SER A 14 16.24 -3.77 -51.41
CA SER A 14 15.03 -3.26 -52.08
C SER A 14 13.85 -4.25 -52.07
N THR A 15 14.09 -5.57 -52.04
CA THR A 15 13.01 -6.57 -51.90
C THR A 15 12.51 -6.72 -50.47
N LEU A 16 13.34 -6.48 -49.44
CA LEU A 16 12.92 -6.44 -48.04
C LEU A 16 12.07 -5.18 -47.73
N VAL A 17 12.40 -4.05 -48.35
CA VAL A 17 11.57 -2.83 -48.29
C VAL A 17 10.23 -3.01 -49.05
N ALA A 18 10.22 -3.75 -50.16
CA ALA A 18 8.97 -4.06 -50.88
C ALA A 18 8.08 -5.12 -50.19
N ALA A 19 8.61 -5.86 -49.22
CA ALA A 19 7.88 -6.87 -48.43
C ALA A 19 7.55 -6.41 -46.99
N GLY A 20 7.84 -5.16 -46.63
CA GLY A 20 7.52 -4.61 -45.30
C GLY A 20 8.30 -5.20 -44.12
N LEU A 21 9.38 -5.94 -44.38
CA LEU A 21 10.23 -6.55 -43.35
C LEU A 21 11.51 -5.71 -43.15
N ALA A 22 11.38 -4.61 -42.41
CA ALA A 22 12.54 -3.90 -41.87
C ALA A 22 12.91 -4.51 -40.51
N LEU A 23 13.71 -5.58 -40.52
CA LEU A 23 14.39 -6.06 -39.31
C LEU A 23 15.58 -5.12 -39.03
N THR A 24 15.48 -4.30 -37.99
CA THR A 24 16.58 -3.43 -37.57
C THR A 24 17.65 -4.26 -36.84
N VAL A 25 18.93 -4.10 -37.21
CA VAL A 25 20.09 -4.77 -36.57
C VAL A 25 20.53 -4.01 -35.30
N ALA A 26 19.56 -3.43 -34.57
CA ALA A 26 19.84 -2.85 -33.27
C ALA A 26 20.29 -3.97 -32.32
N PRO A 27 21.21 -3.70 -31.36
CA PRO A 27 21.51 -4.69 -30.34
C PRO A 27 20.19 -5.12 -29.71
N HIS A 28 19.88 -6.41 -29.84
CA HIS A 28 18.77 -7.00 -29.11
C HIS A 28 18.98 -6.63 -27.63
N ALA A 29 17.89 -6.30 -26.92
CA ALA A 29 17.93 -6.39 -25.46
C ALA A 29 18.60 -7.72 -25.12
N LEU A 30 19.45 -7.77 -24.10
CA LEU A 30 20.26 -8.96 -23.78
C LEU A 30 19.35 -10.15 -23.48
N ALA A 31 18.90 -10.82 -24.54
CA ALA A 31 18.06 -11.99 -24.48
C ALA A 31 18.93 -13.09 -23.88
N ALA A 32 18.36 -13.86 -22.96
CA ALA A 32 19.04 -15.02 -22.39
C ALA A 32 19.49 -15.99 -23.51
N ASP A 33 18.69 -16.09 -24.58
CA ASP A 33 18.99 -16.82 -25.81
C ASP A 33 18.79 -15.94 -27.04
N SER A 34 19.84 -15.77 -27.86
CA SER A 34 19.80 -14.99 -29.11
C SER A 34 19.11 -15.75 -30.26
N SER A 35 17.92 -16.30 -30.01
CA SER A 35 17.17 -17.01 -31.05
C SER A 35 16.68 -16.04 -32.13
N PRO A 36 16.91 -16.32 -33.43
CA PRO A 36 16.35 -15.54 -34.52
C PRO A 36 14.86 -15.85 -34.76
N THR A 37 14.28 -16.83 -34.06
CA THR A 37 12.86 -17.19 -34.14
C THR A 37 12.09 -16.56 -32.99
N ALA A 38 10.86 -16.12 -33.27
CA ALA A 38 9.97 -15.60 -32.24
C ALA A 38 9.46 -16.74 -31.34
N MET A 39 9.58 -16.53 -30.03
CA MET A 39 9.01 -17.34 -28.97
C MET A 39 7.49 -17.37 -29.10
N ARG A 40 6.88 -18.50 -28.77
CA ARG A 40 5.42 -18.68 -28.70
C ARG A 40 5.07 -19.26 -27.36
N LEU A 41 4.03 -18.72 -26.73
CA LEU A 41 3.56 -19.15 -25.43
C LEU A 41 2.34 -20.07 -25.59
N THR A 42 2.25 -21.08 -24.75
CA THR A 42 0.97 -21.76 -24.53
C THR A 42 0.00 -20.81 -23.82
N ALA A 43 -1.30 -21.12 -23.85
CA ALA A 43 -2.29 -20.33 -23.12
C ALA A 43 -1.98 -20.28 -21.61
N GLU A 44 -1.48 -21.38 -21.05
CA GLU A 44 -1.10 -21.45 -19.63
C GLU A 44 0.12 -20.57 -19.32
N GLN A 45 1.17 -20.66 -20.15
CA GLN A 45 2.34 -19.79 -20.00
C GLN A 45 2.00 -18.31 -20.14
N ALA A 46 1.11 -17.96 -21.08
CA ALA A 46 0.65 -16.58 -21.24
C ALA A 46 -0.16 -16.11 -20.03
N LYS A 47 -0.99 -16.97 -19.43
CA LYS A 47 -1.77 -16.67 -18.23
C LYS A 47 -0.86 -16.47 -17.01
N GLN A 48 0.08 -17.39 -16.78
CA GLN A 48 1.07 -17.29 -15.71
C GLN A 48 1.89 -16.01 -15.85
N LEU A 49 2.44 -15.75 -17.04
CA LEU A 49 3.20 -14.52 -17.30
C LEU A 49 2.37 -13.25 -17.08
N ALA A 50 1.10 -13.23 -17.53
CA ALA A 50 0.23 -12.08 -17.32
C ALA A 50 -0.07 -11.82 -15.83
N ALA A 51 -0.02 -12.85 -14.97
CA ALA A 51 -0.29 -12.74 -13.55
C ALA A 51 0.83 -12.04 -12.76
N HIS A 52 2.05 -11.94 -13.30
CA HIS A 52 3.16 -11.26 -12.62
C HIS A 52 3.90 -10.22 -13.48
N ALA A 53 3.72 -10.19 -14.80
CA ALA A 53 4.35 -9.18 -15.67
C ALA A 53 3.55 -7.86 -15.70
N HIS A 54 3.34 -7.28 -14.52
CA HIS A 54 2.71 -5.98 -14.27
C HIS A 54 3.13 -5.45 -12.89
N VAL A 55 2.80 -4.18 -12.60
CA VAL A 55 2.91 -3.61 -11.25
C VAL A 55 1.62 -3.88 -10.49
N ASP A 56 1.71 -4.41 -9.28
CA ASP A 56 0.57 -4.47 -8.37
C ASP A 56 0.22 -3.04 -7.93
N VAL A 57 -0.80 -2.46 -8.57
CA VAL A 57 -1.26 -1.11 -8.26
C VAL A 57 -2.25 -1.08 -7.10
N TYR A 58 -2.85 -2.22 -6.71
CA TYR A 58 -3.90 -2.28 -5.69
C TYR A 58 -3.37 -2.70 -4.32
N GLY A 59 -2.20 -3.35 -4.25
CA GLY A 59 -1.50 -3.69 -3.01
C GLY A 59 -2.06 -4.93 -2.32
N ASP A 60 -2.74 -5.81 -3.06
CA ASP A 60 -3.29 -7.07 -2.53
C ASP A 60 -2.29 -8.23 -2.61
N GLY A 61 -1.11 -8.03 -3.20
CA GLY A 61 -0.07 -9.08 -3.28
C GLY A 61 -0.40 -10.20 -4.27
N THR A 62 -1.42 -10.04 -5.11
CA THR A 62 -1.92 -11.06 -6.05
C THR A 62 -0.91 -11.53 -7.11
N ALA A 63 0.27 -10.90 -7.19
CA ALA A 63 1.39 -11.42 -7.97
C ALA A 63 1.96 -12.76 -7.43
N LYS A 64 1.57 -13.20 -6.22
CA LYS A 64 2.07 -14.44 -5.59
C LYS A 64 1.06 -15.59 -5.50
N ASP A 65 -0.20 -15.39 -5.90
CA ASP A 65 -1.19 -16.45 -5.81
C ASP A 65 -1.13 -17.34 -7.06
N ASP A 66 -0.30 -18.37 -6.95
CA ASP A 66 -0.56 -19.62 -7.66
C ASP A 66 -2.05 -19.97 -7.53
N ALA A 67 -2.61 -20.45 -8.64
CA ALA A 67 -4.02 -20.76 -8.82
C ALA A 67 -4.51 -21.94 -7.95
N THR A 68 -4.44 -21.78 -6.63
CA THR A 68 -5.24 -22.48 -5.65
C THR A 68 -6.02 -21.41 -4.91
N THR A 69 -7.31 -21.33 -5.22
CA THR A 69 -8.31 -20.80 -4.30
C THR A 69 -8.23 -21.61 -3.02
N ASP A 70 -7.31 -21.25 -2.13
CA ASP A 70 -7.43 -21.63 -0.74
C ASP A 70 -8.45 -20.64 -0.18
N HIS A 71 -9.69 -21.08 -0.19
CA HIS A 71 -10.72 -20.45 0.60
C HIS A 71 -10.18 -20.43 2.03
N GLY A 72 -9.73 -19.26 2.50
CA GLY A 72 -9.68 -18.97 3.92
C GLY A 72 -11.01 -19.45 4.47
N THR A 73 -10.96 -20.58 5.16
CA THR A 73 -12.14 -21.21 5.71
C THR A 73 -12.63 -20.24 6.74
N SER A 74 -13.64 -19.45 6.37
CA SER A 74 -14.40 -18.68 7.32
C SER A 74 -14.90 -19.68 8.36
N LEU A 75 -14.37 -19.62 9.57
CA LEU A 75 -15.02 -20.17 10.77
C LEU A 75 -16.27 -19.32 11.08
N GLN A 76 -17.18 -19.22 10.12
CA GLN A 76 -18.49 -18.60 10.27
C GLN A 76 -19.64 -19.54 9.86
N ASP A 77 -19.37 -20.81 9.58
CA ASP A 77 -20.44 -21.80 9.41
C ASP A 77 -20.66 -22.60 10.70
N SER A 78 -21.20 -21.90 11.70
CA SER A 78 -22.07 -22.52 12.69
C SER A 78 -23.12 -21.53 13.16
N SER A 79 -23.92 -21.03 12.20
CA SER A 79 -25.25 -20.51 12.54
C SER A 79 -26.09 -21.68 13.07
N GLY A 80 -26.00 -21.94 14.37
CA GLY A 80 -26.90 -22.81 15.09
C GLY A 80 -28.32 -22.29 14.93
N LYS A 81 -29.09 -22.94 14.06
CA LYS A 81 -30.53 -22.73 13.96
C LYS A 81 -31.17 -23.05 15.31
N GLY A 82 -31.69 -22.01 15.95
CA GLY A 82 -32.81 -22.10 16.90
C GLY A 82 -32.43 -22.31 18.36
N ALA A 83 -32.45 -21.23 19.13
CA ALA A 83 -32.81 -21.26 20.55
C ALA A 83 -33.76 -20.09 20.86
N PRO A 84 -34.73 -20.28 21.75
CA PRO A 84 -35.98 -19.52 21.75
C PRO A 84 -35.82 -18.09 22.32
N LYS A 85 -36.49 -17.14 21.65
CA LYS A 85 -36.73 -15.78 22.18
C LYS A 85 -37.53 -15.86 23.47
N SER A 86 -36.91 -15.57 24.62
CA SER A 86 -37.63 -15.21 25.83
C SER A 86 -37.90 -13.70 25.81
N LYS A 87 -39.18 -13.34 25.89
CA LYS A 87 -39.62 -11.97 26.19
C LYS A 87 -39.37 -11.71 27.67
N ALA A 88 -38.75 -10.58 28.00
CA ALA A 88 -38.86 -9.98 29.33
C ALA A 88 -39.45 -8.58 29.19
N SER A 89 -40.69 -8.44 29.62
CA SER A 89 -41.31 -7.17 30.01
C SER A 89 -40.80 -6.78 31.40
N GLY A 90 -40.36 -5.53 31.57
CA GLY A 90 -40.04 -5.00 32.90
C GLY A 90 -39.53 -3.57 32.85
N THR A 91 -40.43 -2.62 33.06
CA THR A 91 -40.12 -1.22 33.36
C THR A 91 -39.48 -1.12 34.74
N GLY A 92 -38.32 -0.48 34.86
CA GLY A 92 -37.74 -0.11 36.15
C GLY A 92 -36.42 0.63 36.00
N ALA A 93 -36.44 1.95 36.18
CA ALA A 93 -35.24 2.76 36.34
C ALA A 93 -34.62 2.50 37.73
N ALA A 94 -33.34 2.15 37.77
CA ALA A 94 -32.48 2.34 38.94
C ALA A 94 -31.00 2.22 38.55
N SER A 95 -30.20 3.15 39.06
CA SER A 95 -28.74 3.11 39.10
C SER A 95 -28.24 1.82 39.76
N GLY A 96 -27.52 0.99 39.02
CA GLY A 96 -26.86 -0.22 39.50
C GLY A 96 -25.89 -0.72 38.44
N THR A 97 -24.74 -1.25 38.87
CA THR A 97 -23.75 -1.91 38.01
C THR A 97 -24.44 -2.87 37.05
N ALA A 98 -24.25 -2.67 35.74
CA ALA A 98 -24.82 -3.54 34.71
C ALA A 98 -24.36 -4.99 34.89
N ALA A 99 -25.22 -5.95 34.56
CA ALA A 99 -24.86 -7.37 34.63
C ALA A 99 -23.71 -7.68 33.64
N ALA A 100 -22.86 -8.67 33.98
CA ALA A 100 -21.68 -9.04 33.19
C ALA A 100 -21.98 -9.46 31.73
N ASP A 101 -23.21 -9.89 31.45
CA ASP A 101 -23.68 -10.27 30.11
C ASP A 101 -24.37 -9.12 29.35
N THR A 102 -24.45 -7.92 29.93
CA THR A 102 -25.06 -6.76 29.27
C THR A 102 -24.26 -6.39 28.02
N PRO A 103 -24.87 -6.34 26.82
CA PRO A 103 -24.17 -5.94 25.61
C PRO A 103 -23.65 -4.50 25.67
N VAL A 104 -22.49 -4.26 25.07
CA VAL A 104 -21.88 -2.94 24.88
C VAL A 104 -22.04 -2.55 23.41
N THR A 105 -22.62 -1.39 23.15
CA THR A 105 -22.85 -0.92 21.78
C THR A 105 -21.69 -0.03 21.34
N PHE A 106 -21.10 -0.34 20.19
CA PHE A 106 -20.16 0.54 19.51
C PHE A 106 -20.90 1.50 18.57
N THR A 107 -20.79 2.80 18.81
CA THR A 107 -21.36 3.81 17.91
C THR A 107 -20.26 4.59 17.20
N LYS A 108 -20.08 4.34 15.89
CA LYS A 108 -19.13 5.09 15.05
C LYS A 108 -19.50 6.57 15.04
N LYS A 109 -18.58 7.44 15.43
CA LYS A 109 -18.76 8.90 15.47
C LYS A 109 -18.09 9.61 14.32
N SER A 110 -16.82 9.30 14.08
CA SER A 110 -16.02 9.85 12.98
C SER A 110 -15.17 8.77 12.34
N ALA A 111 -14.79 8.99 11.09
CA ALA A 111 -13.71 8.27 10.42
C ALA A 111 -12.83 9.24 9.65
N LEU A 112 -11.54 8.91 9.60
CA LEU A 112 -10.53 9.53 8.77
C LEU A 112 -9.97 8.46 7.85
N ASP A 113 -10.38 8.49 6.59
CA ASP A 113 -9.96 7.50 5.60
C ASP A 113 -8.47 7.69 5.27
N GLY A 114 -7.76 6.57 5.18
CA GLY A 114 -6.38 6.48 4.71
C GLY A 114 -6.34 6.48 3.18
N VAL A 115 -5.34 7.17 2.63
CA VAL A 115 -4.98 7.04 1.22
C VAL A 115 -4.23 5.73 1.02
N THR A 116 -4.72 4.88 0.11
CA THR A 116 -4.14 3.54 -0.15
C THR A 116 -4.12 3.22 -1.64
N GLY A 117 -3.34 2.19 -1.99
CA GLY A 117 -3.07 1.82 -3.37
C GLY A 117 -2.06 2.76 -4.03
N LEU A 118 -1.61 2.40 -5.23
CA LEU A 118 -0.64 3.21 -5.95
C LEU A 118 -1.30 4.50 -6.46
N GLY A 119 -0.62 5.63 -6.25
CA GLY A 119 -1.11 6.96 -6.61
C GLY A 119 -0.51 7.51 -7.91
N ALA A 120 -1.33 8.21 -8.69
CA ALA A 120 -0.92 9.06 -9.80
C ALA A 120 -1.26 10.52 -9.54
N THR A 121 -0.51 11.44 -10.17
CA THR A 121 -0.78 12.88 -10.11
C THR A 121 -1.23 13.40 -11.47
N VAL A 122 -2.27 14.23 -11.49
CA VAL A 122 -2.86 14.79 -12.72
C VAL A 122 -2.97 16.30 -12.61
N GLN A 123 -2.69 17.04 -13.68
CA GLN A 123 -2.56 18.50 -13.60
C GLN A 123 -3.95 19.13 -13.55
N ALA A 124 -4.22 19.98 -12.56
CA ALA A 124 -5.49 20.70 -12.45
C ALA A 124 -5.34 22.15 -12.94
N GLY A 125 -4.92 22.31 -14.20
CA GLY A 125 -4.63 23.62 -14.79
C GLY A 125 -3.51 24.38 -14.05
N SER A 126 -3.61 25.70 -13.93
CA SER A 126 -2.64 26.51 -13.16
C SER A 126 -2.87 26.50 -11.64
N HIS A 127 -3.95 25.86 -11.19
CA HIS A 127 -4.50 26.01 -9.84
C HIS A 127 -4.10 24.90 -8.86
N GLY A 128 -3.43 23.85 -9.32
CA GLY A 128 -3.07 22.71 -8.48
C GLY A 128 -2.87 21.41 -9.24
N TYR A 129 -3.05 20.30 -8.55
CA TYR A 129 -2.99 18.96 -9.11
C TYR A 129 -3.90 17.99 -8.36
N PHE A 130 -4.48 17.06 -9.09
CA PHE A 130 -5.19 15.92 -8.52
C PHE A 130 -4.20 14.86 -8.08
N THR A 131 -4.54 14.13 -7.02
CA THR A 131 -4.04 12.79 -6.77
C THR A 131 -5.18 11.80 -7.01
N VAL A 132 -4.88 10.72 -7.73
CA VAL A 132 -5.82 9.63 -8.03
C VAL A 132 -5.17 8.34 -7.61
N HIS A 133 -5.73 7.69 -6.59
CA HIS A 133 -5.23 6.40 -6.11
C HIS A 133 -6.08 5.25 -6.63
N SER A 134 -5.44 4.10 -6.80
CA SER A 134 -6.09 2.90 -7.32
C SER A 134 -7.24 2.39 -6.46
N LEU A 135 -7.23 2.67 -5.15
CA LEU A 135 -8.32 2.36 -4.22
C LEU A 135 -9.24 3.57 -3.95
N ALA A 136 -9.44 4.40 -4.97
CA ALA A 136 -10.43 5.48 -5.04
C ALA A 136 -10.36 6.56 -3.95
N SER A 137 -9.15 6.89 -3.50
CA SER A 137 -8.88 8.16 -2.82
C SER A 137 -8.47 9.22 -3.84
N ILE A 138 -9.28 10.27 -3.97
CA ILE A 138 -9.12 11.32 -4.97
C ILE A 138 -9.08 12.68 -4.27
N GLN A 139 -8.03 13.46 -4.51
CA GLN A 139 -7.85 14.74 -3.83
C GLN A 139 -7.40 15.81 -4.81
N LEU A 140 -7.81 17.06 -4.58
CA LEU A 140 -7.19 18.21 -5.22
C LEU A 140 -6.22 18.88 -4.25
N HIS A 141 -4.98 19.09 -4.67
CA HIS A 141 -3.98 19.84 -3.94
C HIS A 141 -3.69 21.18 -4.60
N LYS A 142 -3.44 22.20 -3.78
CA LYS A 142 -2.83 23.45 -4.22
C LYS A 142 -1.35 23.23 -4.58
N PRO A 143 -0.69 24.18 -5.26
CA PRO A 143 0.74 24.08 -5.57
C PRO A 143 1.66 23.89 -4.35
N ASP A 144 1.23 24.31 -3.15
CA ASP A 144 1.96 24.13 -1.89
C ASP A 144 1.75 22.75 -1.23
N GLY A 145 0.99 21.85 -1.88
CA GLY A 145 0.65 20.52 -1.38
C GLY A 145 -0.56 20.49 -0.44
N SER A 146 -1.11 21.63 -0.02
CA SER A 146 -2.31 21.64 0.83
C SER A 146 -3.54 21.13 0.08
N THR A 147 -4.28 20.20 0.71
CA THR A 147 -5.51 19.64 0.15
C THR A 147 -6.61 20.71 0.14
N THR A 148 -7.29 20.86 -1.01
CA THR A 148 -8.44 21.75 -1.21
C THR A 148 -9.74 21.02 -0.92
N TRP A 149 -9.87 19.80 -1.46
CA TRP A 149 -10.96 18.87 -1.19
C TRP A 149 -10.46 17.44 -1.38
N SER A 150 -11.17 16.49 -0.78
CA SER A 150 -10.89 15.05 -0.89
C SER A 150 -12.18 14.26 -1.04
N ARG A 151 -12.11 13.17 -1.80
CA ARG A 151 -13.15 12.16 -1.98
C ARG A 151 -12.56 10.80 -1.65
N THR A 152 -13.33 10.00 -0.95
CA THR A 152 -12.97 8.65 -0.51
C THR A 152 -13.91 7.65 -1.17
N SER A 153 -13.53 6.38 -1.20
CA SER A 153 -14.36 5.32 -1.78
C SER A 153 -15.78 5.32 -1.20
N ASP A 154 -15.92 5.45 0.11
CA ASP A 154 -17.23 5.51 0.79
C ASP A 154 -18.06 6.71 0.33
N SER A 155 -17.44 7.89 0.20
CA SER A 155 -18.13 9.07 -0.32
C SER A 155 -18.60 8.89 -1.76
N LEU A 156 -17.88 8.10 -2.57
CA LEU A 156 -18.24 7.82 -3.96
C LEU A 156 -19.36 6.79 -4.05
N TYR A 157 -19.30 5.72 -3.25
CA TYR A 157 -20.40 4.75 -3.11
C TYR A 157 -21.70 5.44 -2.69
N ALA A 158 -21.63 6.40 -1.77
CA ALA A 158 -22.77 7.20 -1.35
C ALA A 158 -23.35 8.05 -2.50
N ASP A 159 -22.50 8.75 -3.27
CA ASP A 159 -22.94 9.54 -4.43
C ASP A 159 -23.58 8.67 -5.52
N TRP A 160 -23.05 7.47 -5.73
CA TRP A 160 -23.59 6.52 -6.71
C TRP A 160 -24.87 5.81 -6.23
N GLY A 161 -25.21 5.92 -4.94
CA GLY A 161 -26.35 5.24 -4.32
C GLY A 161 -26.21 3.71 -4.30
N ILE A 162 -24.99 3.19 -4.38
CA ILE A 162 -24.72 1.74 -4.38
C ILE A 162 -24.85 1.20 -2.96
N THR A 163 -25.51 0.05 -2.83
CA THR A 163 -25.68 -0.64 -1.54
C THR A 163 -25.12 -2.06 -1.60
N HIS A 164 -24.90 -2.67 -0.45
CA HIS A 164 -24.49 -4.07 -0.39
C HIS A 164 -25.48 -4.97 -1.12
N LEU A 165 -24.95 -6.03 -1.73
CA LEU A 165 -25.79 -7.08 -2.31
C LEU A 165 -26.35 -7.98 -1.22
N ARG A 166 -25.57 -8.21 -0.15
CA ARG A 166 -25.93 -9.11 0.96
C ARG A 166 -26.25 -8.30 2.23
N PRO A 167 -27.29 -8.69 3.00
CA PRO A 167 -27.76 -7.88 4.13
C PRO A 167 -26.86 -7.93 5.38
N TRP A 168 -25.86 -8.81 5.43
CA TRP A 168 -24.90 -8.91 6.54
C TRP A 168 -23.56 -8.22 6.26
N GLU A 169 -23.34 -7.71 5.05
CA GLU A 169 -22.17 -6.89 4.76
C GLU A 169 -22.36 -5.50 5.36
N THR A 170 -21.33 -5.00 6.02
CA THR A 170 -21.33 -3.72 6.73
C THR A 170 -20.32 -2.72 6.17
N GLU A 171 -19.41 -3.18 5.31
CA GLU A 171 -18.36 -2.38 4.68
C GLU A 171 -18.15 -2.82 3.23
N PHE A 172 -17.79 -1.86 2.37
CA PHE A 172 -17.40 -2.14 0.99
C PHE A 172 -15.89 -2.30 0.91
N TYR A 173 -15.43 -3.20 0.04
CA TYR A 173 -14.08 -3.05 -0.50
C TYR A 173 -13.99 -1.73 -1.27
N PRO A 174 -12.84 -1.02 -1.23
CA PRO A 174 -12.66 0.20 -1.99
C PRO A 174 -12.95 0.01 -3.47
N ALA A 175 -13.59 0.99 -4.09
CA ALA A 175 -13.75 1.00 -5.53
C ALA A 175 -12.35 1.05 -6.18
N ARG A 176 -12.11 0.19 -7.16
CA ARG A 176 -10.80 0.08 -7.81
C ARG A 176 -10.76 0.95 -9.06
N VAL A 177 -10.14 2.14 -8.99
CA VAL A 177 -9.88 2.98 -10.16
C VAL A 177 -9.05 2.18 -11.15
N LEU A 178 -9.47 2.12 -12.42
CA LEU A 178 -8.75 1.34 -13.41
C LEU A 178 -7.41 2.03 -13.71
N MET A 179 -6.34 1.42 -13.26
CA MET A 179 -4.96 1.88 -13.46
C MET A 179 -4.09 0.69 -13.85
N GLY A 180 -2.83 0.95 -14.20
CA GLY A 180 -1.85 -0.10 -14.48
C GLY A 180 -1.72 -0.46 -15.95
N TYR A 181 -0.83 -1.39 -16.26
CA TYR A 181 -0.64 -1.88 -17.62
C TYR A 181 -0.12 -3.31 -17.57
N ASN A 182 -0.70 -4.19 -18.37
CA ASN A 182 -0.27 -5.58 -18.49
C ASN A 182 0.43 -5.79 -19.84
N ALA A 183 1.74 -6.05 -19.83
CA ALA A 183 2.50 -6.16 -21.08
C ALA A 183 2.18 -7.43 -21.89
N VAL A 184 1.43 -8.38 -21.34
CA VAL A 184 1.17 -9.70 -21.93
C VAL A 184 -0.21 -9.77 -22.56
N SER A 185 -1.24 -9.35 -21.80
CA SER A 185 -2.63 -9.49 -22.19
C SER A 185 -3.35 -8.14 -22.28
N PRO A 186 -3.85 -7.74 -23.46
CA PRO A 186 -4.71 -6.57 -23.60
C PRO A 186 -6.13 -6.80 -23.04
N PHE A 187 -6.43 -7.99 -22.54
CA PHE A 187 -7.73 -8.38 -21.97
C PHE A 187 -7.67 -8.51 -20.44
N SER A 188 -6.60 -8.00 -19.82
CA SER A 188 -6.46 -7.93 -18.36
C SER A 188 -7.33 -6.81 -17.76
N PRO A 189 -7.60 -6.81 -16.45
CA PRO A 189 -8.35 -5.72 -15.83
C PRO A 189 -7.58 -4.40 -15.66
N TYR A 190 -6.31 -4.34 -16.09
CA TYR A 190 -5.47 -3.13 -16.00
C TYR A 190 -5.69 -2.17 -17.17
N SER A 191 -5.59 -0.87 -16.90
CA SER A 191 -5.71 0.20 -17.90
C SER A 191 -4.83 1.39 -17.56
N ASP A 192 -4.06 1.88 -18.53
CA ASP A 192 -3.24 3.09 -18.40
C ASP A 192 -4.02 4.37 -18.74
N GLN A 193 -5.32 4.26 -19.02
CA GLN A 193 -6.21 5.36 -19.43
C GLN A 193 -7.53 5.36 -18.66
N GLY A 194 -7.54 4.95 -17.40
CA GLY A 194 -8.75 4.94 -16.57
C GLY A 194 -9.11 6.29 -15.94
N TYR A 195 -8.35 7.35 -16.20
CA TYR A 195 -8.67 8.72 -15.77
C TYR A 195 -8.15 9.76 -16.76
N ASP A 196 -8.78 10.93 -16.78
CA ASP A 196 -8.38 12.08 -17.60
C ASP A 196 -8.93 13.39 -16.99
N THR A 197 -8.52 14.54 -17.53
CA THR A 197 -9.02 15.86 -17.08
C THR A 197 -9.46 16.74 -18.24
N GLY A 198 -10.45 17.60 -18.00
CA GLY A 198 -10.92 18.59 -18.97
C GLY A 198 -11.99 19.49 -18.36
N ASP A 199 -12.09 20.72 -18.84
CA ASP A 199 -13.09 21.69 -18.35
C ASP A 199 -14.47 21.39 -18.99
N LEU A 200 -15.25 20.52 -18.34
CA LEU A 200 -16.58 20.11 -18.81
C LEU A 200 -17.68 21.05 -18.28
N THR A 201 -17.42 21.78 -17.20
CA THR A 201 -18.31 22.81 -16.65
C THR A 201 -18.22 24.15 -17.38
N GLY A 202 -17.09 24.43 -18.04
CA GLY A 202 -16.78 25.70 -18.70
C GLY A 202 -16.39 26.81 -17.71
N ASP A 203 -15.98 26.47 -16.50
CA ASP A 203 -15.65 27.42 -15.43
C ASP A 203 -14.15 27.81 -15.39
N GLY A 204 -13.34 27.22 -16.28
CA GLY A 204 -11.91 27.45 -16.41
C GLY A 204 -11.05 26.56 -15.52
N VAL A 205 -11.64 25.72 -14.67
CA VAL A 205 -10.94 24.72 -13.85
C VAL A 205 -11.17 23.34 -14.47
N PRO A 206 -10.11 22.58 -14.83
CA PRO A 206 -10.29 21.22 -15.34
C PRO A 206 -11.01 20.33 -14.32
N ASP A 207 -12.05 19.64 -14.78
CA ASP A 207 -12.73 18.58 -14.04
C ASP A 207 -11.96 17.26 -14.18
N LEU A 208 -12.10 16.36 -13.21
CA LEU A 208 -11.50 15.03 -13.24
C LEU A 208 -12.54 14.01 -13.67
N VAL A 209 -12.24 13.20 -14.67
CA VAL A 209 -13.00 11.99 -14.99
C VAL A 209 -12.19 10.74 -14.65
N PHE A 210 -12.84 9.73 -14.09
CA PHE A 210 -12.22 8.43 -13.83
C PHE A 210 -13.22 7.29 -13.98
N SER A 211 -12.71 6.09 -14.22
CA SER A 211 -13.45 4.83 -14.21
C SER A 211 -13.02 3.98 -13.03
N ALA A 212 -13.96 3.55 -12.19
CA ALA A 212 -13.69 2.70 -11.04
C ALA A 212 -14.56 1.44 -11.06
N SER A 213 -13.94 0.27 -10.91
CA SER A 213 -14.65 -1.00 -10.79
C SER A 213 -15.24 -1.20 -9.40
N VAL A 214 -16.45 -1.77 -9.36
CA VAL A 214 -17.22 -2.07 -8.15
C VAL A 214 -17.79 -3.47 -8.24
N GLY A 215 -17.68 -4.24 -7.15
CA GLY A 215 -18.19 -5.63 -7.07
C GLY A 215 -17.50 -6.64 -8.01
N ILE A 216 -16.38 -6.26 -8.65
CA ILE A 216 -15.60 -7.15 -9.53
C ILE A 216 -14.51 -7.88 -8.72
N ASN A 217 -13.71 -7.15 -7.95
CA ASN A 217 -12.58 -7.69 -7.18
C ASN A 217 -12.54 -7.05 -5.78
N PRO A 218 -12.69 -7.85 -4.70
CA PRO A 218 -13.15 -9.24 -4.73
C PRO A 218 -14.58 -9.34 -5.30
N PRO A 219 -14.97 -10.50 -5.87
CA PRO A 219 -16.27 -10.68 -6.53
C PRO A 219 -17.41 -10.86 -5.53
N THR A 220 -17.59 -9.89 -4.64
CA THR A 220 -18.64 -9.86 -3.60
C THR A 220 -20.01 -9.47 -4.17
N GLY A 221 -19.99 -8.72 -5.28
CA GLY A 221 -21.17 -8.12 -5.88
C GLY A 221 -21.74 -6.95 -5.08
N VAL A 222 -22.49 -6.09 -5.76
CA VAL A 222 -23.13 -4.89 -5.20
C VAL A 222 -24.50 -4.68 -5.82
N THR A 223 -25.36 -3.90 -5.18
CA THR A 223 -26.62 -3.42 -5.76
C THR A 223 -26.38 -2.06 -6.40
N ILE A 224 -26.50 -1.96 -7.73
CA ILE A 224 -26.29 -0.72 -8.48
C ILE A 224 -27.64 -0.14 -8.92
N PRO A 225 -27.97 1.12 -8.57
CA PRO A 225 -29.24 1.74 -8.95
C PRO A 225 -29.49 1.76 -10.46
N GLY A 226 -30.74 1.48 -10.85
CA GLY A 226 -31.20 1.60 -12.24
C GLY A 226 -30.70 0.51 -13.20
N THR A 227 -30.01 -0.52 -12.71
CA THR A 227 -29.49 -1.62 -13.54
C THR A 227 -29.71 -2.98 -12.88
N LYS A 228 -29.46 -4.06 -13.64
CA LYS A 228 -29.40 -5.45 -13.15
C LYS A 228 -27.97 -5.93 -12.93
N LEU A 229 -26.98 -5.10 -13.25
CA LEU A 229 -25.58 -5.41 -12.99
C LEU A 229 -25.34 -5.49 -11.49
N THR A 230 -24.71 -6.58 -11.05
CA THR A 230 -24.21 -6.74 -9.69
C THR A 230 -22.73 -6.37 -9.56
N SER A 231 -22.09 -6.02 -10.68
CA SER A 231 -20.71 -5.60 -10.77
C SER A 231 -20.53 -4.82 -12.07
N GLY A 232 -19.55 -3.91 -12.11
CA GLY A 232 -19.28 -3.11 -13.30
C GLY A 232 -18.28 -2.01 -13.01
N THR A 233 -18.21 -1.01 -13.89
CA THR A 233 -17.39 0.17 -13.66
C THR A 233 -18.24 1.43 -13.65
N MET A 234 -18.00 2.29 -12.66
CA MET A 234 -18.58 3.61 -12.53
C MET A 234 -17.64 4.60 -13.22
N VAL A 235 -18.11 5.23 -14.31
CA VAL A 235 -17.44 6.42 -14.85
C VAL A 235 -18.02 7.64 -14.17
N THR A 236 -17.17 8.45 -13.55
CA THR A 236 -17.56 9.58 -12.71
C THR A 236 -16.80 10.82 -13.12
N VAL A 237 -17.51 11.95 -13.22
CA VAL A 237 -16.93 13.29 -13.39
C VAL A 237 -17.06 14.04 -12.07
N LEU A 238 -15.93 14.48 -11.52
CA LEU A 238 -15.85 15.33 -10.34
C LEU A 238 -15.52 16.76 -10.76
N ASP A 239 -16.25 17.72 -10.20
CA ASP A 239 -15.97 19.14 -10.32
C ASP A 239 -14.56 19.44 -9.83
N GLY A 240 -13.70 19.96 -10.71
CA GLY A 240 -12.34 20.33 -10.35
C GLY A 240 -12.28 21.33 -9.20
N LYS A 241 -13.27 22.22 -9.08
CA LYS A 241 -13.27 23.28 -8.07
C LYS A 241 -13.75 22.81 -6.70
N SER A 242 -14.77 21.94 -6.65
CA SER A 242 -15.44 21.57 -5.39
C SER A 242 -15.37 20.11 -5.01
N GLY A 243 -14.94 19.22 -5.92
CA GLY A 243 -14.94 17.77 -5.72
C GLY A 243 -16.32 17.14 -5.74
N LYS A 244 -17.37 17.90 -6.07
CA LYS A 244 -18.73 17.36 -6.21
C LYS A 244 -18.84 16.44 -7.41
N THR A 245 -19.58 15.35 -7.26
CA THR A 245 -19.95 14.51 -8.40
C THR A 245 -20.92 15.28 -9.29
N LEU A 246 -20.49 15.56 -10.51
CA LEU A 246 -21.28 16.28 -11.51
C LEU A 246 -22.11 15.33 -12.37
N TRP A 247 -21.58 14.14 -12.61
CA TRP A 247 -22.21 13.09 -13.40
C TRP A 247 -21.55 11.74 -13.10
N SER A 248 -22.35 10.67 -13.11
CA SER A 248 -21.84 9.30 -13.03
C SER A 248 -22.72 8.34 -13.83
N LYS A 249 -22.12 7.31 -14.40
CA LYS A 249 -22.84 6.23 -15.09
C LYS A 249 -22.12 4.89 -14.95
N VAL A 250 -22.90 3.83 -14.75
CA VAL A 250 -22.40 2.45 -14.76
C VAL A 250 -22.27 1.90 -16.18
N TYR A 251 -21.18 1.20 -16.42
CA TYR A 251 -20.91 0.41 -17.62
C TYR A 251 -20.59 -1.03 -17.22
N ALA A 252 -20.70 -1.96 -18.17
CA ALA A 252 -20.33 -3.34 -17.91
C ALA A 252 -18.82 -3.42 -17.59
N TYR A 253 -17.98 -2.78 -18.42
CA TYR A 253 -16.56 -2.61 -18.15
C TYR A 253 -15.98 -1.46 -18.99
N ALA A 254 -16.12 -0.22 -18.52
CA ALA A 254 -15.46 0.95 -19.11
C ALA A 254 -13.98 0.97 -18.74
N GLY A 255 -13.14 0.34 -19.57
CA GLY A 255 -11.70 0.23 -19.35
C GLY A 255 -10.95 1.56 -19.51
N MET A 256 -11.43 2.46 -20.36
CA MET A 256 -10.71 3.68 -20.74
C MET A 256 -11.66 4.87 -20.80
N VAL A 257 -11.18 6.04 -20.37
CA VAL A 257 -11.85 7.32 -20.49
C VAL A 257 -10.90 8.35 -21.09
N LYS A 258 -11.41 9.29 -21.87
CA LYS A 258 -10.62 10.41 -22.41
C LYS A 258 -11.50 11.60 -22.72
N ILE A 259 -11.02 12.82 -22.53
CA ILE A 259 -11.70 14.05 -22.96
C ILE A 259 -11.01 14.59 -24.20
N VAL A 260 -11.76 14.72 -25.30
CA VAL A 260 -11.26 15.29 -26.56
C VAL A 260 -12.25 16.33 -27.05
N ASP A 261 -11.81 17.59 -27.15
CA ASP A 261 -12.60 18.72 -27.66
C ASP A 261 -13.98 18.84 -26.98
N GLY A 262 -13.98 18.78 -25.63
CA GLY A 262 -15.18 18.85 -24.80
C GLY A 262 -16.09 17.62 -24.83
N THR A 263 -15.72 16.57 -25.56
CA THR A 263 -16.42 15.29 -25.56
C THR A 263 -15.75 14.32 -24.59
N LEU A 264 -16.49 13.82 -23.61
CA LEU A 264 -16.10 12.66 -22.81
C LEU A 264 -16.29 11.38 -23.63
N LEU A 265 -15.21 10.64 -23.80
CA LEU A 265 -15.16 9.34 -24.44
C LEU A 265 -15.07 8.24 -23.39
N VAL A 266 -15.90 7.20 -23.53
CA VAL A 266 -15.94 6.03 -22.64
C VAL A 266 -15.86 4.75 -23.46
N ALA A 267 -14.79 3.98 -23.26
CA ALA A 267 -14.52 2.75 -23.99
C ALA A 267 -14.94 1.53 -23.16
N ASP A 268 -16.11 0.98 -23.48
CA ASP A 268 -16.75 -0.15 -22.79
C ASP A 268 -16.39 -1.48 -23.46
N SER A 269 -16.00 -2.47 -22.66
CA SER A 269 -15.58 -3.82 -23.04
C SER A 269 -16.35 -4.87 -22.23
N PRO A 270 -17.66 -5.04 -22.47
CA PRO A 270 -18.54 -5.76 -21.56
C PRO A 270 -18.06 -7.15 -21.14
N GLN A 271 -17.41 -7.89 -22.05
CA GLN A 271 -16.94 -9.25 -21.81
C GLN A 271 -15.76 -9.37 -20.83
N LEU A 272 -15.20 -8.25 -20.35
CA LEU A 272 -14.23 -8.24 -19.25
C LEU A 272 -14.90 -8.24 -17.86
N ASN A 273 -16.21 -8.02 -17.81
CA ASN A 273 -16.99 -8.23 -16.59
C ASN A 273 -17.22 -9.74 -16.39
N SER A 274 -17.21 -10.21 -15.13
CA SER A 274 -17.49 -11.61 -14.78
C SER A 274 -18.94 -12.04 -15.09
N ALA A 275 -19.88 -11.09 -15.14
CA ALA A 275 -21.29 -11.32 -15.46
C ALA A 275 -21.80 -10.31 -16.51
N PRO A 276 -21.32 -10.39 -17.76
CA PRO A 276 -21.66 -9.42 -18.79
C PRO A 276 -23.14 -9.54 -19.22
N PRO A 277 -23.81 -8.43 -19.59
CA PRO A 277 -25.15 -8.53 -20.17
C PRO A 277 -25.15 -9.36 -21.46
N ALA A 278 -26.16 -10.21 -21.62
CA ALA A 278 -26.26 -11.12 -22.76
C ALA A 278 -26.25 -10.34 -24.10
N GLY A 279 -25.37 -10.73 -25.01
CA GLY A 279 -25.24 -10.11 -26.33
C GLY A 279 -24.62 -8.71 -26.33
N ALA A 280 -24.10 -8.24 -25.19
CA ALA A 280 -23.40 -6.96 -25.11
C ALA A 280 -22.13 -6.97 -25.97
N LYS A 281 -21.91 -5.87 -26.69
CA LYS A 281 -20.78 -5.68 -27.59
C LYS A 281 -19.86 -4.59 -27.07
N GLY A 282 -18.58 -4.67 -27.44
CA GLY A 282 -17.65 -3.56 -27.20
C GLY A 282 -18.12 -2.29 -27.89
N ALA A 283 -18.09 -1.16 -27.20
CA ALA A 283 -18.57 0.11 -27.72
C ALA A 283 -17.75 1.30 -27.20
N LEU A 284 -17.65 2.34 -28.03
CA LEU A 284 -17.11 3.64 -27.64
C LEU A 284 -18.25 4.64 -27.61
N TYR A 285 -18.47 5.26 -26.46
CA TYR A 285 -19.49 6.28 -26.27
C TYR A 285 -18.84 7.65 -26.23
N GLY A 286 -19.37 8.61 -26.98
CA GLY A 286 -19.03 10.03 -26.83
C GLY A 286 -20.19 10.78 -26.22
N THR A 287 -19.90 11.63 -25.23
CA THR A 287 -20.89 12.48 -24.56
C THR A 287 -20.35 13.90 -24.44
N ARG A 288 -21.12 14.87 -24.93
CA ARG A 288 -20.95 16.28 -24.57
C ARG A 288 -21.99 16.66 -23.54
N PHE A 289 -21.63 17.60 -22.69
CA PHE A 289 -22.48 18.03 -21.60
C PHE A 289 -22.94 19.47 -21.78
N SER A 290 -24.07 19.76 -21.15
CA SER A 290 -24.44 21.11 -20.71
C SER A 290 -24.32 21.15 -19.19
N TYR A 291 -23.83 22.26 -18.65
CA TYR A 291 -23.70 22.47 -17.21
C TYR A 291 -24.73 23.50 -16.75
N ALA A 292 -25.60 23.09 -15.84
CA ALA A 292 -26.60 23.94 -15.20
C ALA A 292 -26.93 23.37 -13.81
N ASP A 293 -27.33 24.25 -12.88
CA ASP A 293 -27.78 23.87 -11.54
C ASP A 293 -26.83 22.93 -10.77
N GLY A 294 -25.52 23.04 -11.04
CA GLY A 294 -24.49 22.24 -10.37
C GLY A 294 -24.33 20.81 -10.88
N ALA A 295 -24.93 20.44 -12.02
CA ALA A 295 -24.86 19.10 -12.60
C ALA A 295 -24.53 19.13 -14.09
N LEU A 296 -23.87 18.08 -14.57
CA LEU A 296 -23.63 17.86 -16.00
C LEU A 296 -24.77 17.00 -16.58
N THR A 297 -25.47 17.53 -17.58
CA THR A 297 -26.50 16.81 -18.32
C THR A 297 -26.03 16.55 -19.74
N PRO A 298 -26.06 15.29 -20.25
CA PRO A 298 -25.73 15.00 -21.64
C PRO A 298 -26.52 15.88 -22.61
N SER A 299 -25.83 16.69 -23.41
CA SER A 299 -26.43 17.55 -24.43
C SER A 299 -26.41 16.89 -25.81
N SER A 300 -25.39 16.07 -26.10
CA SER A 300 -25.33 15.21 -27.27
C SER A 300 -24.54 13.94 -26.97
N THR A 301 -24.99 12.81 -27.50
CA THR A 301 -24.33 11.52 -27.35
C THR A 301 -24.21 10.80 -28.68
N TRP A 302 -23.13 10.05 -28.87
CA TRP A 302 -22.95 9.14 -29.99
C TRP A 302 -22.34 7.82 -29.53
N THR A 303 -22.50 6.77 -30.33
CA THR A 303 -21.95 5.43 -30.05
C THR A 303 -21.33 4.85 -31.31
N TYR A 304 -20.10 4.35 -31.19
CA TYR A 304 -19.48 3.46 -32.15
C TYR A 304 -19.53 2.01 -31.62
N ASP A 305 -20.28 1.13 -32.28
CA ASP A 305 -20.37 -0.31 -31.97
C ASP A 305 -19.26 -1.06 -32.73
N THR A 306 -18.46 -1.86 -32.01
CA THR A 306 -17.42 -2.69 -32.62
C THR A 306 -17.99 -3.81 -33.50
N GLY A 307 -19.24 -4.21 -33.24
CA GLY A 307 -19.90 -5.37 -33.84
C GLY A 307 -19.57 -6.69 -33.15
N GLU A 308 -18.66 -6.70 -32.17
CA GLU A 308 -18.10 -7.91 -31.59
C GLU A 308 -18.77 -8.30 -30.27
N THR A 309 -19.29 -9.52 -30.21
CA THR A 309 -19.86 -10.12 -28.98
C THR A 309 -18.87 -11.04 -28.26
N GLY A 310 -17.71 -11.34 -28.86
CA GLY A 310 -16.61 -12.07 -28.22
C GLY A 310 -15.82 -11.17 -27.28
N ALA A 311 -14.74 -11.70 -26.68
CA ALA A 311 -13.87 -10.92 -25.79
C ALA A 311 -13.09 -9.85 -26.58
N ALA A 312 -13.75 -8.71 -26.76
CA ALA A 312 -13.18 -7.51 -27.34
C ALA A 312 -12.82 -6.51 -26.24
N ALA A 313 -11.62 -5.95 -26.32
CA ALA A 313 -11.10 -4.96 -25.36
C ALA A 313 -10.57 -3.73 -26.10
N TRP A 314 -10.78 -2.54 -25.55
CA TRP A 314 -10.16 -1.32 -26.05
C TRP A 314 -8.65 -1.33 -25.76
N GLY A 315 -7.88 -0.83 -26.73
CA GLY A 315 -6.41 -0.82 -26.70
C GLY A 315 -5.84 0.53 -26.31
N ALA A 316 -6.39 1.63 -26.85
CA ALA A 316 -5.98 2.99 -26.51
C ALA A 316 -6.92 4.03 -27.13
N LEU A 317 -7.00 5.20 -26.51
CA LEU A 317 -7.61 6.43 -27.00
C LEU A 317 -6.56 7.55 -27.07
N GLU A 318 -6.50 8.28 -28.18
CA GLU A 318 -5.57 9.39 -28.35
C GLU A 318 -6.16 10.54 -29.16
N ALA A 319 -5.92 11.78 -28.72
CA ALA A 319 -6.36 12.94 -29.48
C ALA A 319 -5.59 13.00 -30.80
N ALA A 320 -6.31 13.08 -31.93
CA ALA A 320 -5.72 13.07 -33.26
C ALA A 320 -5.56 14.49 -33.87
N GLY A 321 -5.88 15.53 -33.08
CA GLY A 321 -5.95 16.92 -33.55
C GLY A 321 -7.25 17.25 -34.29
N ASP A 322 -7.54 18.54 -34.46
CA ASP A 322 -8.69 19.05 -35.23
C ASP A 322 -10.04 18.40 -34.85
N GLY A 323 -10.33 18.30 -33.55
CA GLY A 323 -11.57 17.72 -33.03
C GLY A 323 -11.73 16.21 -33.24
N LYS A 324 -10.65 15.49 -33.58
CA LYS A 324 -10.68 14.04 -33.85
C LYS A 324 -10.05 13.23 -32.74
N VAL A 325 -10.49 11.98 -32.62
CA VAL A 325 -9.91 10.97 -31.73
C VAL A 325 -9.49 9.75 -32.53
N ALA A 326 -8.29 9.25 -32.28
CA ALA A 326 -7.86 7.92 -32.68
C ALA A 326 -8.22 6.93 -31.57
N ALA A 327 -8.79 5.79 -31.94
CA ALA A 327 -9.11 4.71 -31.03
C ALA A 327 -8.59 3.39 -31.59
N SER A 328 -8.09 2.53 -30.72
CA SER A 328 -7.77 1.14 -31.06
C SER A 328 -8.55 0.15 -30.19
N TRP A 329 -8.93 -0.98 -30.76
CA TRP A 329 -9.54 -2.09 -30.02
C TRP A 329 -9.13 -3.44 -30.59
N ASN A 330 -9.23 -4.46 -29.75
CA ASN A 330 -8.68 -5.79 -29.95
C ASN A 330 -9.78 -6.84 -29.80
N LEU A 331 -9.75 -7.87 -30.64
CA LEU A 331 -10.58 -9.06 -30.51
C LEU A 331 -9.69 -10.25 -30.16
N SER A 332 -9.98 -10.91 -29.04
CA SER A 332 -9.20 -12.04 -28.55
C SER A 332 -9.15 -13.17 -29.57
N LYS A 333 -7.97 -13.77 -29.74
CA LYS A 333 -7.83 -15.02 -30.46
C LYS A 333 -8.59 -16.16 -29.75
N THR A 334 -9.19 -17.04 -30.54
CA THR A 334 -9.80 -18.28 -30.07
C THR A 334 -9.32 -19.46 -30.90
N ALA A 335 -9.77 -20.67 -30.59
CA ALA A 335 -9.47 -21.85 -31.41
C ALA A 335 -10.00 -21.74 -32.85
N THR A 336 -11.01 -20.90 -33.10
CA THR A 336 -11.70 -20.77 -34.40
C THR A 336 -11.62 -19.37 -35.01
N ALA A 337 -11.13 -18.37 -34.28
CA ALA A 337 -10.97 -16.99 -34.75
C ALA A 337 -9.54 -16.49 -34.51
N ALA A 338 -8.95 -15.84 -35.52
CA ALA A 338 -7.63 -15.22 -35.41
C ALA A 338 -7.67 -13.97 -34.52
N ALA A 339 -6.52 -13.63 -33.93
CA ALA A 339 -6.29 -12.34 -33.29
C ALA A 339 -6.56 -11.20 -34.29
N ARG A 340 -7.15 -10.10 -33.83
CA ARG A 340 -7.35 -8.90 -34.64
C ARG A 340 -7.30 -7.65 -33.79
N GLY A 341 -6.53 -6.65 -34.22
CA GLY A 341 -6.67 -5.26 -33.78
C GLY A 341 -7.34 -4.41 -34.85
N ARG A 342 -8.00 -3.34 -34.45
CA ARG A 342 -8.52 -2.30 -35.34
C ARG A 342 -8.16 -0.94 -34.77
N THR A 343 -7.55 -0.11 -35.60
CA THR A 343 -7.33 1.31 -35.31
C THR A 343 -8.23 2.14 -36.21
N LEU A 344 -8.87 3.16 -35.66
CA LEU A 344 -9.74 4.06 -36.38
C LEU A 344 -9.58 5.50 -35.90
N VAL A 345 -9.96 6.45 -36.74
CA VAL A 345 -10.13 7.85 -36.35
C VAL A 345 -11.59 8.24 -36.51
N LEU A 346 -12.12 8.90 -35.49
CA LEU A 346 -13.49 9.39 -35.39
C LEU A 346 -13.47 10.90 -35.22
N ASP A 347 -14.51 11.56 -35.72
CA ASP A 347 -14.84 12.92 -35.27
C ASP A 347 -15.37 12.85 -33.82
N ALA A 348 -14.78 13.62 -32.90
CA ALA A 348 -15.16 13.56 -31.50
C ALA A 348 -16.54 14.19 -31.24
N ALA A 349 -17.06 15.04 -32.14
CA ALA A 349 -18.35 15.69 -31.97
C ALA A 349 -19.52 14.74 -32.20
N ASP A 350 -19.44 13.89 -33.22
CA ASP A 350 -20.57 13.06 -33.67
C ASP A 350 -20.27 11.57 -33.83
N GLY A 351 -19.00 11.15 -33.65
CA GLY A 351 -18.59 9.75 -33.74
C GLY A 351 -18.51 9.22 -35.17
N SER A 352 -18.53 10.10 -36.19
CA SER A 352 -18.39 9.68 -37.58
C SER A 352 -16.98 9.14 -37.84
N VAL A 353 -16.91 7.96 -38.46
CA VAL A 353 -15.64 7.30 -38.79
C VAL A 353 -14.99 8.01 -39.98
N VAL A 354 -13.82 8.59 -39.77
CA VAL A 354 -12.98 9.19 -40.82
C VAL A 354 -12.28 8.08 -41.61
N TRP A 355 -11.65 7.15 -40.90
CA TRP A 355 -11.06 5.93 -41.48
C TRP A 355 -10.96 4.84 -40.42
N LYS A 356 -10.82 3.59 -40.87
CA LYS A 356 -10.54 2.43 -40.03
C LYS A 356 -9.60 1.47 -40.76
N THR A 357 -8.70 0.86 -40.00
CA THR A 357 -7.67 -0.05 -40.51
C THR A 357 -7.51 -1.24 -39.58
N ASP A 358 -7.66 -2.44 -40.12
CA ASP A 358 -7.45 -3.70 -39.39
C ASP A 358 -5.95 -4.07 -39.35
N SER A 359 -5.56 -4.73 -38.27
CA SER A 359 -4.23 -5.32 -38.04
C SER A 359 -4.38 -6.73 -37.49
N GLU A 360 -3.42 -7.60 -37.78
CA GLU A 360 -3.30 -8.93 -37.15
C GLU A 360 -2.73 -8.82 -35.72
N LEU A 361 -2.27 -7.64 -35.32
CA LEU A 361 -1.71 -7.35 -34.00
C LEU A 361 -2.72 -6.54 -33.17
N TYR A 362 -2.67 -6.72 -31.86
CA TYR A 362 -3.42 -5.95 -30.88
C TYR A 362 -2.84 -4.54 -30.73
N GLY A 363 -3.67 -3.50 -30.80
CA GLY A 363 -3.29 -2.13 -30.44
C GLY A 363 -3.11 -2.01 -28.92
N ARG A 364 -2.00 -1.41 -28.49
CA ARG A 364 -1.64 -1.27 -27.06
C ARG A 364 -1.55 0.19 -26.61
N GLN A 365 -0.93 1.06 -27.40
CA GLN A 365 -0.81 2.49 -27.11
C GLN A 365 -0.86 3.31 -28.40
N LEU A 366 -1.34 4.55 -28.33
CA LEU A 366 -1.46 5.48 -29.44
C LEU A 366 -0.89 6.85 -29.04
N HIS A 367 -0.11 7.47 -29.92
CA HIS A 367 0.48 8.79 -29.70
C HIS A 367 0.49 9.62 -30.99
N LEU A 368 0.13 10.89 -30.89
CA LEU A 368 0.16 11.80 -32.04
C LEU A 368 1.59 12.33 -32.32
N ASP A 369 2.13 12.03 -33.51
CA ASP A 369 3.28 12.77 -34.08
C ASP A 369 2.74 13.88 -34.99
N ALA A 370 2.36 15.00 -34.34
CA ALA A 370 1.80 16.16 -35.02
C ALA A 370 2.79 16.77 -36.03
N ALA A 371 4.10 16.73 -35.74
CA ALA A 371 5.13 17.27 -36.61
C ALA A 371 5.19 16.56 -37.97
N ARG A 372 4.76 15.29 -38.04
CA ARG A 372 4.74 14.49 -39.27
C ARG A 372 3.35 14.11 -39.74
N GLY A 373 2.29 14.61 -39.09
CA GLY A 373 0.91 14.36 -39.46
C GLY A 373 0.53 12.88 -39.43
N ARG A 374 0.97 12.15 -38.39
CA ARG A 374 0.70 10.71 -38.25
C ARG A 374 0.35 10.32 -36.82
N MET A 375 -0.49 9.30 -36.69
CA MET A 375 -0.72 8.61 -35.44
C MET A 375 0.29 7.46 -35.34
N VAL A 376 0.98 7.32 -34.23
CA VAL A 376 1.96 6.26 -34.00
C VAL A 376 1.37 5.29 -32.99
N ALA A 377 1.43 4.00 -33.29
CA ALA A 377 0.90 2.97 -32.41
C ALA A 377 1.98 1.97 -31.99
N LEU A 378 1.84 1.51 -30.75
CA LEU A 378 2.47 0.30 -30.26
C LEU A 378 1.48 -0.84 -30.48
N GLU A 379 1.86 -1.82 -31.30
CA GLU A 379 1.03 -2.99 -31.58
C GLU A 379 1.75 -4.28 -31.20
N GLN A 380 1.02 -5.26 -30.67
CA GLN A 380 1.58 -6.49 -30.12
C GLN A 380 0.84 -7.72 -30.68
N ALA A 381 1.59 -8.77 -31.01
CA ALA A 381 0.98 -10.03 -31.42
C ALA A 381 0.36 -10.75 -30.23
N ASP A 382 -0.64 -11.59 -30.50
CA ASP A 382 -1.03 -12.63 -29.56
C ASP A 382 0.20 -13.49 -29.22
N THR A 383 0.44 -13.72 -27.92
CA THR A 383 1.66 -14.39 -27.46
C THR A 383 1.73 -15.85 -27.91
N SER A 384 0.59 -16.46 -28.29
CA SER A 384 0.58 -17.79 -28.93
C SER A 384 1.04 -17.77 -30.38
N ASP A 385 0.94 -16.64 -31.08
CA ASP A 385 1.45 -16.47 -32.45
C ASP A 385 2.93 -16.08 -32.45
N ALA A 386 3.29 -15.12 -31.59
CA ALA A 386 4.65 -14.70 -31.32
C ALA A 386 4.70 -13.73 -30.12
N VAL A 387 5.71 -13.87 -29.25
CA VAL A 387 6.16 -12.76 -28.40
C VAL A 387 6.81 -11.72 -29.30
N LYS A 388 6.01 -10.76 -29.78
CA LYS A 388 6.41 -9.78 -30.80
C LYS A 388 5.61 -8.50 -30.64
N TYR A 389 6.27 -7.36 -30.84
CA TYR A 389 5.60 -6.07 -31.01
C TYR A 389 6.15 -5.29 -32.20
N GLN A 390 5.38 -4.29 -32.64
CA GLN A 390 5.75 -3.36 -33.70
C GLN A 390 5.48 -1.93 -33.25
N VAL A 391 6.36 -1.01 -33.67
CA VAL A 391 6.05 0.42 -33.73
C VAL A 391 5.54 0.70 -35.13
N VAL A 392 4.35 1.27 -35.23
CA VAL A 392 3.69 1.51 -36.52
C VAL A 392 3.25 2.97 -36.63
N SER A 393 3.12 3.48 -37.85
CA SER A 393 2.46 4.75 -38.10
C SER A 393 1.24 4.58 -38.98
N TYR A 394 0.23 5.41 -38.72
CA TYR A 394 -0.94 5.62 -39.52
C TYR A 394 -0.95 7.06 -40.05
N GLU A 395 -1.04 7.22 -41.36
CA GLU A 395 -1.27 8.55 -41.96
C GLU A 395 -2.61 9.12 -41.46
N LEU A 396 -2.63 10.32 -40.87
CA LEU A 396 -3.83 10.87 -40.22
C LEU A 396 -5.03 11.03 -41.16
N GLY A 397 -4.80 11.30 -42.44
CA GLY A 397 -5.87 11.51 -43.42
C GLY A 397 -6.44 10.23 -44.05
N SER A 398 -5.65 9.17 -44.12
CA SER A 398 -5.99 7.96 -44.91
C SER A 398 -6.09 6.68 -44.08
N GLY A 399 -5.52 6.66 -42.88
CA GLY A 399 -5.40 5.45 -42.07
C GLY A 399 -4.39 4.44 -42.63
N LYS A 400 -3.57 4.83 -43.60
CA LYS A 400 -2.56 3.93 -44.18
C LYS A 400 -1.52 3.56 -43.13
N ARG A 401 -1.48 2.26 -42.80
CA ARG A 401 -0.58 1.66 -41.82
C ARG A 401 0.78 1.35 -42.43
N ILE A 402 1.85 1.73 -41.73
CA ILE A 402 3.24 1.45 -42.09
C ILE A 402 3.94 0.92 -40.83
N ALA A 403 4.50 -0.28 -40.88
CA ALA A 403 5.36 -0.78 -39.81
C ALA A 403 6.73 -0.08 -39.89
N LEU A 404 7.13 0.54 -38.79
CA LEU A 404 8.39 1.29 -38.69
C LEU A 404 9.50 0.45 -38.06
N ASP A 405 9.20 -0.26 -36.97
CA ASP A 405 10.12 -1.17 -36.29
C ASP A 405 9.39 -2.46 -35.88
N THR A 406 10.12 -3.57 -35.80
CA THR A 406 9.59 -4.86 -35.34
C THR A 406 10.56 -5.50 -34.35
N ARG A 407 10.02 -5.96 -33.23
CA ARG A 407 10.77 -6.63 -32.17
C ARG A 407 10.15 -7.97 -31.86
N ILE A 408 11.00 -8.98 -31.72
CA ILE A 408 10.63 -10.34 -31.34
C ILE A 408 11.31 -10.67 -30.02
N ASN A 409 10.72 -11.59 -29.25
CA ASN A 409 11.22 -12.06 -27.96
C ASN A 409 11.31 -10.94 -26.91
N ALA A 410 10.45 -9.93 -27.03
CA ALA A 410 10.33 -8.81 -26.10
C ALA A 410 8.86 -8.40 -25.95
N LEU A 411 8.48 -8.02 -24.74
CA LEU A 411 7.18 -7.45 -24.39
C LEU A 411 7.32 -5.93 -24.23
N PRO A 412 6.49 -5.11 -24.88
CA PRO A 412 6.56 -3.67 -24.70
C PRO A 412 5.81 -3.26 -23.42
N THR A 413 6.46 -2.46 -22.57
CA THR A 413 5.93 -2.07 -21.26
C THR A 413 5.49 -0.60 -21.20
N ALA A 414 6.05 0.26 -22.04
CA ALA A 414 5.64 1.65 -22.17
C ALA A 414 6.11 2.26 -23.50
N MET A 415 5.43 3.29 -23.98
CA MET A 415 5.84 4.12 -25.11
C MET A 415 5.55 5.60 -24.83
N THR A 416 6.40 6.48 -25.35
CA THR A 416 6.13 7.91 -25.40
C THR A 416 6.80 8.54 -26.63
N ILE A 417 6.37 9.74 -27.00
CA ILE A 417 6.87 10.48 -28.15
C ILE A 417 7.18 11.91 -27.73
N GLY A 418 8.36 12.41 -28.10
CA GLY A 418 8.75 13.79 -27.78
C GLY A 418 10.17 14.14 -28.21
N ASP A 419 10.58 15.38 -27.93
CA ASP A 419 11.95 15.88 -28.18
C ASP A 419 12.86 15.46 -27.00
N VAL A 420 13.46 14.27 -27.09
CA VAL A 420 14.36 13.69 -26.08
C VAL A 420 15.76 14.31 -26.15
N ALA A 421 16.04 15.07 -27.21
CA ALA A 421 17.22 15.90 -27.37
C ALA A 421 16.79 17.32 -27.81
N PRO A 422 17.10 18.41 -27.09
CA PRO A 422 16.68 19.75 -27.50
C PRO A 422 17.05 20.08 -28.96
N GLY A 423 16.04 20.26 -29.80
CA GLY A 423 16.23 20.55 -31.23
C GLY A 423 16.61 19.34 -32.10
N GLY A 424 16.52 18.12 -31.57
CA GLY A 424 16.72 16.84 -32.26
C GLY A 424 15.50 16.42 -33.09
N GLY A 425 14.33 16.99 -32.77
CA GLY A 425 13.06 16.67 -33.42
C GLY A 425 12.34 15.56 -32.66
N THR A 426 11.08 15.31 -33.01
CA THR A 426 10.27 14.31 -32.31
C THR A 426 10.85 12.90 -32.50
N GLU A 427 11.27 12.25 -31.40
CA GLU A 427 11.71 10.86 -31.30
C GLU A 427 10.66 9.95 -30.64
N TYR A 428 10.82 8.64 -30.81
CA TYR A 428 9.96 7.63 -30.17
C TYR A 428 10.77 6.86 -29.14
N ALA A 429 10.30 6.88 -27.90
CA ALA A 429 10.88 6.10 -26.81
C ALA A 429 9.97 4.90 -26.52
N VAL A 430 10.55 3.70 -26.49
CA VAL A 430 9.85 2.46 -26.15
C VAL A 430 10.62 1.76 -25.05
N SER A 431 9.92 1.37 -23.99
CA SER A 431 10.41 0.42 -23.00
C SER A 431 9.94 -0.98 -23.36
N GLU A 432 10.85 -1.95 -23.28
CA GLU A 432 10.59 -3.36 -23.54
C GLU A 432 11.28 -4.25 -22.51
N SER A 433 10.68 -5.40 -22.20
CA SER A 433 11.28 -6.41 -21.33
C SER A 433 11.43 -7.75 -22.06
N THR A 434 12.56 -8.42 -21.87
CA THR A 434 12.81 -9.78 -22.36
C THR A 434 12.46 -10.82 -21.30
N LEU A 435 12.32 -12.08 -21.69
CA LEU A 435 12.02 -13.19 -20.79
C LEU A 435 13.25 -14.11 -20.63
N ASP A 436 13.37 -14.76 -19.47
CA ASP A 436 14.26 -15.89 -19.29
C ASP A 436 13.57 -17.22 -19.61
N SER A 437 14.27 -18.34 -19.40
CA SER A 437 13.74 -19.69 -19.67
C SER A 437 12.57 -20.09 -18.77
N ASN A 438 12.42 -19.41 -17.62
CA ASN A 438 11.40 -19.70 -16.61
C ASN A 438 10.21 -18.74 -16.71
N MET A 439 10.12 -17.97 -17.80
CA MET A 439 9.05 -17.01 -18.02
C MET A 439 9.07 -15.80 -17.08
N TRP A 440 10.19 -15.47 -16.46
CA TRP A 440 10.33 -14.23 -15.70
C TRP A 440 10.89 -13.10 -16.57
N LEU A 441 10.51 -11.85 -16.28
CA LEU A 441 11.17 -10.71 -16.92
C LEU A 441 12.68 -10.77 -16.61
N ASN A 442 13.53 -10.77 -17.63
CA ASN A 442 14.98 -10.95 -17.49
C ASN A 442 15.75 -9.62 -17.47
N SER A 443 15.33 -8.69 -18.34
CA SER A 443 15.90 -7.35 -18.41
C SER A 443 14.91 -6.37 -19.02
N GLY A 444 14.81 -5.18 -18.47
CA GLY A 444 14.10 -4.04 -19.06
C GLY A 444 15.05 -3.20 -19.91
N THR A 445 14.61 -2.73 -21.07
CA THR A 445 15.39 -1.89 -21.98
C THR A 445 14.56 -0.72 -22.49
N VAL A 446 15.04 0.50 -22.26
CA VAL A 446 14.54 1.71 -22.91
C VAL A 446 15.30 1.90 -24.22
N ARG A 447 14.57 2.09 -25.31
CA ARG A 447 15.11 2.37 -26.66
C ARG A 447 14.54 3.68 -27.15
N VAL A 448 15.41 4.58 -27.62
CA VAL A 448 14.99 5.80 -28.32
C VAL A 448 15.35 5.67 -29.78
N VAL A 449 14.35 5.80 -30.65
CA VAL A 449 14.48 5.72 -32.11
C VAL A 449 14.11 7.05 -32.76
N SER A 450 14.75 7.33 -33.90
CA SER A 450 14.46 8.52 -34.70
C SER A 450 13.00 8.54 -35.13
N GLY A 451 12.29 9.63 -34.88
CA GLY A 451 10.95 9.78 -35.43
C GLY A 451 10.93 10.02 -36.94
N SER A 452 12.05 10.21 -37.65
CA SER A 452 12.01 10.36 -39.11
C SER A 452 11.64 9.06 -39.83
N ASP A 453 12.22 7.95 -39.39
CA ASP A 453 12.03 6.62 -39.95
C ASP A 453 11.37 5.64 -38.97
N GLY A 454 11.34 5.97 -37.68
CA GLY A 454 10.84 5.12 -36.59
C GLY A 454 11.66 3.85 -36.36
N ALA A 455 12.88 3.78 -36.92
CA ALA A 455 13.68 2.55 -36.99
C ALA A 455 15.14 2.77 -36.55
N THR A 456 15.70 3.95 -36.81
CA THR A 456 17.09 4.25 -36.45
C THR A 456 17.22 4.46 -34.94
N VAL A 457 17.86 3.51 -34.25
CA VAL A 457 18.13 3.63 -32.81
C VAL A 457 19.16 4.73 -32.55
N GLN A 458 18.78 5.71 -31.75
CA GLN A 458 19.64 6.78 -31.27
C GLN A 458 20.47 6.30 -30.07
N TRP A 459 19.81 5.67 -29.10
CA TRP A 459 20.46 5.05 -27.94
C TRP A 459 19.54 4.03 -27.27
N THR A 460 20.14 3.18 -26.44
CA THR A 460 19.44 2.25 -25.57
C THR A 460 20.00 2.28 -24.15
N HIS A 461 19.18 1.93 -23.16
CA HIS A 461 19.59 1.73 -21.78
C HIS A 461 18.92 0.45 -21.24
N THR A 462 19.71 -0.49 -20.74
CA THR A 462 19.22 -1.78 -20.25
C THR A 462 19.49 -1.93 -18.76
N THR A 463 18.46 -2.28 -18.01
CA THR A 463 18.51 -2.67 -16.60
C THR A 463 18.37 -4.19 -16.50
N LYS A 464 19.27 -4.84 -15.78
CA LYS A 464 19.22 -6.26 -15.47
C LYS A 464 18.73 -6.47 -14.04
N ARG A 465 18.28 -7.69 -13.75
CA ARG A 465 18.02 -8.14 -12.38
C ARG A 465 19.19 -7.86 -11.44
N ALA A 466 18.85 -7.43 -10.23
CA ALA A 466 19.77 -7.40 -9.10
C ALA A 466 20.25 -8.82 -8.78
N PRO A 467 21.49 -8.99 -8.26
CA PRO A 467 21.96 -10.28 -7.78
C PRO A 467 20.99 -10.87 -6.73
N GLY A 468 20.60 -12.14 -6.90
CA GLY A 468 19.70 -12.83 -5.98
C GLY A 468 18.21 -12.71 -6.32
N ASN A 469 17.82 -11.79 -7.21
CA ASN A 469 16.46 -11.76 -7.74
C ASN A 469 16.27 -12.88 -8.78
N LEU A 470 15.42 -13.87 -8.46
CA LEU A 470 15.07 -15.00 -9.32
C LEU A 470 13.74 -14.80 -10.06
N GLU A 471 13.04 -13.70 -9.79
CA GLU A 471 11.73 -13.37 -10.35
C GLU A 471 11.89 -12.27 -11.45
N ASN A 472 10.92 -11.37 -11.56
CA ASN A 472 10.91 -10.31 -12.57
C ASN A 472 12.02 -9.27 -12.37
N ALA A 473 12.69 -8.92 -13.46
CA ALA A 473 13.56 -7.75 -13.56
C ALA A 473 12.78 -6.43 -13.47
N PRO A 474 13.45 -5.35 -13.04
CA PRO A 474 12.96 -3.99 -13.16
C PRO A 474 12.49 -3.68 -14.59
N ALA A 475 11.24 -3.23 -14.71
CA ALA A 475 10.65 -2.78 -15.96
C ALA A 475 10.18 -1.33 -15.83
N THR A 476 10.36 -0.55 -16.89
CA THR A 476 9.84 0.82 -16.99
C THR A 476 8.41 0.79 -17.50
N TRP A 477 7.49 1.40 -16.75
CA TRP A 477 6.05 1.31 -16.99
C TRP A 477 5.42 2.65 -17.41
N HIS A 478 6.11 3.77 -17.19
CA HIS A 478 5.68 5.08 -17.67
C HIS A 478 6.87 5.93 -18.09
N MET A 479 6.70 6.71 -19.16
CA MET A 479 7.73 7.60 -19.68
C MET A 479 7.14 8.94 -20.12
N ASP A 480 7.79 10.03 -19.71
CA ASP A 480 7.48 11.39 -20.14
C ASP A 480 8.69 12.02 -20.85
N VAL A 481 8.44 12.92 -21.80
CA VAL A 481 9.47 13.76 -22.41
C VAL A 481 9.26 15.21 -22.02
N VAL A 482 10.22 15.79 -21.31
CA VAL A 482 10.15 17.18 -20.83
C VAL A 482 11.55 17.79 -20.78
N GLY A 483 11.67 19.07 -21.16
CA GLY A 483 12.93 19.82 -21.06
C GLY A 483 14.11 19.19 -21.81
N GLY A 484 13.85 18.43 -22.90
CA GLY A 484 14.90 17.71 -23.62
C GLY A 484 15.49 16.52 -22.85
N LYS A 485 14.68 15.91 -21.98
CA LYS A 485 15.01 14.71 -21.22
C LYS A 485 13.89 13.69 -21.35
N LEU A 486 14.26 12.42 -21.27
CA LEU A 486 13.31 11.33 -21.06
C LEU A 486 13.29 11.02 -19.56
N ILE A 487 12.10 11.07 -18.96
CA ILE A 487 11.86 10.72 -17.56
C ILE A 487 11.15 9.38 -17.53
N ALA A 488 11.66 8.41 -16.78
CA ALA A 488 11.16 7.05 -16.73
C ALA A 488 10.88 6.61 -15.28
N ALA A 489 9.67 6.12 -15.00
CA ALA A 489 9.36 5.40 -13.77
C ALA A 489 9.38 3.89 -14.01
N ALA A 490 9.99 3.17 -13.07
CA ALA A 490 10.18 1.74 -13.15
C ALA A 490 10.12 1.10 -11.76
N GLN A 491 9.80 -0.18 -11.69
CA GLN A 491 10.05 -0.98 -10.49
C GLN A 491 11.55 -0.99 -10.15
N ASP A 492 11.89 -1.18 -8.89
CA ASP A 492 13.26 -1.36 -8.41
C ASP A 492 13.34 -2.65 -7.59
N ASP A 493 14.20 -3.57 -8.00
CA ASP A 493 14.35 -4.90 -7.40
C ASP A 493 15.48 -4.97 -6.38
N THR A 494 16.05 -3.83 -6.00
CA THR A 494 17.00 -3.75 -4.89
C THR A 494 16.33 -4.29 -3.62
N ASP A 495 17.02 -5.16 -2.89
CA ASP A 495 16.52 -5.78 -1.66
C ASP A 495 15.25 -6.63 -1.81
N SER A 496 15.03 -7.23 -3.00
CA SER A 496 13.83 -8.04 -3.29
C SER A 496 13.65 -9.27 -2.39
N ALA A 497 14.72 -9.71 -1.73
CA ALA A 497 14.70 -10.82 -0.78
C ALA A 497 14.48 -10.37 0.68
N LEU A 498 14.48 -9.05 0.94
CA LEU A 498 14.35 -8.49 2.28
C LEU A 498 12.95 -7.94 2.52
N ALA A 499 12.49 -7.94 3.77
CA ALA A 499 11.17 -7.48 4.18
C ALA A 499 10.84 -6.05 3.71
N GLN A 500 11.86 -5.19 3.62
CA GLN A 500 11.71 -3.81 3.16
C GLN A 500 11.26 -3.67 1.70
N ASN A 501 11.54 -4.64 0.83
CA ASN A 501 11.10 -4.66 -0.56
C ASN A 501 10.79 -6.08 -1.08
N ILE A 502 10.22 -6.94 -0.23
CA ILE A 502 10.02 -8.35 -0.53
C ILE A 502 9.26 -8.54 -1.85
N GLY A 503 9.80 -9.35 -2.76
CA GLY A 503 9.23 -9.59 -4.10
C GLY A 503 9.24 -8.36 -5.03
N SER A 504 10.03 -7.32 -4.74
CA SER A 504 10.03 -6.06 -5.48
C SER A 504 8.66 -5.36 -5.51
N LEU A 505 7.84 -5.58 -4.47
CA LEU A 505 6.46 -5.08 -4.41
C LEU A 505 6.37 -3.59 -4.10
N ARG A 506 7.43 -2.98 -3.57
CA ARG A 506 7.38 -1.60 -3.06
C ARG A 506 8.24 -0.66 -3.90
N TYR A 507 9.53 -0.92 -4.02
CA TYR A 507 10.46 0.09 -4.47
C TYR A 507 10.22 0.48 -5.94
N GLY A 508 10.32 1.79 -6.18
CA GLY A 508 10.31 2.37 -7.51
C GLY A 508 11.63 3.06 -7.84
N SER A 509 11.77 3.48 -9.09
CA SER A 509 12.85 4.35 -9.52
C SER A 509 12.34 5.41 -10.49
N LEU A 510 12.86 6.63 -10.36
CA LEU A 510 12.59 7.75 -11.24
C LEU A 510 13.91 8.19 -11.86
N THR A 511 14.08 7.91 -13.15
CA THR A 511 15.34 8.12 -13.86
C THR A 511 15.18 9.17 -14.96
N ALA A 512 16.09 10.15 -15.01
CA ALA A 512 16.16 11.11 -16.10
C ALA A 512 17.35 10.84 -17.03
N PHE A 513 17.05 10.57 -18.30
CA PHE A 513 18.05 10.39 -19.34
C PHE A 513 18.27 11.68 -20.12
N ASN A 514 19.53 11.92 -20.53
CA ASN A 514 19.84 12.96 -21.51
C ASN A 514 19.75 12.41 -22.94
N ALA A 515 19.95 13.30 -23.92
CA ALA A 515 19.98 13.02 -25.36
C ALA A 515 20.91 11.86 -25.81
N LYS A 516 21.87 11.44 -24.98
CA LYS A 516 22.81 10.35 -25.27
C LYS A 516 22.47 9.05 -24.53
N GLY A 517 21.31 8.98 -23.88
CA GLY A 517 20.90 7.82 -23.06
C GLY A 517 21.68 7.69 -21.75
N LYS A 518 22.42 8.71 -21.33
CA LYS A 518 23.10 8.70 -20.02
C LYS A 518 22.15 9.21 -18.94
N ILE A 519 22.17 8.55 -17.78
CA ILE A 519 21.48 9.00 -16.58
C ILE A 519 22.05 10.36 -16.16
N SER A 520 21.18 11.37 -16.13
CA SER A 520 21.49 12.70 -15.59
C SER A 520 21.38 12.70 -14.06
N TRP A 521 20.34 12.07 -13.55
CA TRP A 521 20.06 11.83 -12.14
C TRP A 521 19.04 10.69 -12.01
N ARG A 522 18.99 10.06 -10.83
CA ARG A 522 18.04 8.99 -10.50
C ARG A 522 17.65 9.10 -9.02
N HIS A 523 16.36 8.89 -8.74
CA HIS A 523 15.83 8.55 -7.40
C HIS A 523 15.35 7.10 -7.43
N ALA A 524 15.46 6.40 -6.29
CA ALA A 524 15.22 4.97 -6.19
C ALA A 524 14.73 4.60 -4.77
N GLY A 525 14.21 3.39 -4.61
CA GLY A 525 13.66 2.91 -3.34
C GLY A 525 12.27 3.50 -3.05
N LEU A 526 12.06 3.95 -1.82
CA LEU A 526 10.79 4.51 -1.33
C LEU A 526 10.60 5.99 -1.71
N THR A 527 11.36 6.54 -2.65
CA THR A 527 11.27 7.97 -3.04
C THR A 527 10.70 8.18 -4.44
N ALA A 528 10.26 7.08 -5.07
CA ALA A 528 9.73 7.05 -6.42
C ALA A 528 8.61 6.00 -6.53
N SER A 529 7.63 6.27 -7.39
CA SER A 529 6.63 5.28 -7.77
C SER A 529 7.25 4.16 -8.63
N PRO A 530 6.84 2.89 -8.47
CA PRO A 530 7.18 1.82 -9.41
C PRO A 530 6.57 2.01 -10.81
N MET A 531 5.58 2.90 -10.97
CA MET A 531 4.86 3.05 -12.23
C MET A 531 4.57 4.49 -12.65
N PHE A 532 4.19 5.38 -11.75
CA PHE A 532 3.60 6.67 -12.15
C PHE A 532 4.51 7.87 -11.86
N GLN A 533 4.58 8.77 -12.84
CA GLN A 533 5.11 10.12 -12.66
C GLN A 533 4.33 11.09 -13.55
N GLN A 534 4.45 12.37 -13.20
CA GLN A 534 3.91 13.47 -13.99
C GLN A 534 5.00 14.51 -14.22
N ALA A 535 5.48 14.63 -15.45
CA ALA A 535 6.23 15.79 -15.89
C ALA A 535 5.31 17.01 -16.12
N TYR A 536 5.73 18.19 -15.66
CA TYR A 536 5.00 19.43 -15.91
C TYR A 536 5.91 20.66 -15.90
N ARG A 537 5.42 21.79 -16.42
CA ARG A 537 6.14 23.08 -16.46
C ARG A 537 5.40 24.11 -15.62
N SER A 538 6.12 24.83 -14.77
CA SER A 538 5.57 25.93 -13.96
C SER A 538 6.62 27.01 -13.74
N GLY A 539 6.23 28.29 -13.78
CA GLY A 539 7.15 29.40 -13.53
C GLY A 539 8.37 29.46 -14.47
N GLY A 540 8.32 28.81 -15.64
CA GLY A 540 9.45 28.70 -16.58
C GLY A 540 10.44 27.56 -16.29
N ASP A 541 10.23 26.79 -15.23
CA ASP A 541 11.01 25.62 -14.87
C ASP A 541 10.24 24.32 -15.15
N ASP A 542 10.99 23.23 -15.36
CA ASP A 542 10.46 21.88 -15.56
C ASP A 542 10.59 21.05 -14.28
N TYR A 543 9.49 20.37 -13.92
CA TYR A 543 9.35 19.57 -12.73
C TYR A 543 8.80 18.18 -13.07
N VAL A 544 9.05 17.24 -12.16
CA VAL A 544 8.39 15.95 -12.16
C VAL A 544 7.86 15.66 -10.78
N ARG A 545 6.61 15.20 -10.72
CA ARG A 545 5.93 14.78 -9.50
C ARG A 545 5.69 13.26 -9.52
N THR A 546 5.79 12.62 -8.38
CA THR A 546 5.48 11.19 -8.20
C THR A 546 4.92 10.96 -6.80
N ILE A 547 4.15 9.89 -6.61
CA ILE A 547 3.67 9.44 -5.32
C ILE A 547 4.41 8.14 -5.00
N ASP A 548 5.13 8.12 -3.89
CA ASP A 548 5.85 6.93 -3.46
C ASP A 548 4.87 5.86 -2.88
N PRO A 549 5.32 4.62 -2.68
CA PRO A 549 4.50 3.57 -2.07
C PRO A 549 4.11 3.83 -0.60
N GLN A 550 4.77 4.78 0.06
CA GLN A 550 4.48 5.24 1.41
C GLN A 550 3.47 6.40 1.44
N GLN A 551 2.86 6.74 0.30
CA GLN A 551 1.87 7.79 0.19
C GLN A 551 2.43 9.20 0.42
N ASN A 552 3.66 9.45 -0.03
CA ASN A 552 4.25 10.79 -0.07
C ASN A 552 4.34 11.32 -1.51
N ILE A 553 3.92 12.57 -1.71
CA ILE A 553 4.12 13.28 -2.95
C ILE A 553 5.52 13.89 -2.96
N HIS A 554 6.35 13.47 -3.90
CA HIS A 554 7.65 14.06 -4.17
C HIS A 554 7.58 14.95 -5.41
N GLU A 555 8.25 16.10 -5.33
CA GLU A 555 8.48 16.96 -6.49
C GLU A 555 9.97 17.21 -6.70
N TYR A 556 10.45 16.93 -7.90
CA TYR A 556 11.86 17.10 -8.27
C TYR A 556 12.01 18.06 -9.44
N LYS A 557 13.06 18.89 -9.41
CA LYS A 557 13.42 19.73 -10.56
C LYS A 557 14.06 18.87 -11.66
N VAL A 558 13.50 18.89 -12.87
CA VAL A 558 13.95 18.04 -13.99
C VAL A 558 15.41 18.30 -14.39
N GLY A 559 15.90 19.53 -14.21
CA GLY A 559 17.27 19.89 -14.57
C GLY A 559 18.36 19.14 -13.80
N ASN A 560 18.15 18.89 -12.51
CA ASN A 560 19.18 18.37 -11.60
C ASN A 560 18.71 17.30 -10.60
N GLY A 561 17.43 16.95 -10.59
CA GLY A 561 16.86 15.96 -9.67
C GLY A 561 16.69 16.47 -8.23
N LYS A 562 16.92 17.75 -7.94
CA LYS A 562 16.79 18.27 -6.56
C LYS A 562 15.32 18.25 -6.14
N GLN A 563 15.02 17.61 -5.01
CA GLN A 563 13.69 17.64 -4.38
C GLN A 563 13.35 19.08 -3.98
N GLN A 564 12.18 19.55 -4.42
CA GLN A 564 11.63 20.87 -4.10
C GLN A 564 10.70 20.80 -2.90
N SER A 565 9.84 19.78 -2.88
CA SER A 565 8.87 19.57 -1.81
C SER A 565 8.64 18.08 -1.57
N LEU A 566 8.20 17.81 -0.33
CA LEU A 566 7.69 16.53 0.12
C LEU A 566 6.37 16.79 0.84
N THR A 567 5.28 16.21 0.36
CA THR A 567 3.97 16.33 1.00
C THR A 567 3.47 14.95 1.39
N PRO A 568 3.45 14.60 2.70
CA PRO A 568 2.85 13.35 3.14
C PRO A 568 1.32 13.43 2.94
N LEU A 569 0.75 12.39 2.35
CA LEU A 569 -0.68 12.16 2.34
C LEU A 569 -1.08 11.40 3.61
N GLN A 570 -2.31 11.58 4.07
CA GLN A 570 -2.84 10.80 5.19
C GLN A 570 -3.09 9.36 4.73
N GLY A 571 -2.04 8.56 4.67
CA GLY A 571 -2.11 7.12 4.44
C GLY A 571 -2.61 6.37 5.69
N ASP A 572 -2.20 5.11 5.84
CA ASP A 572 -2.60 4.33 7.00
C ASP A 572 -2.04 4.93 8.30
N LEU A 573 -2.94 5.16 9.25
CA LEU A 573 -2.61 5.56 10.61
C LEU A 573 -2.56 4.29 11.46
N ASN A 574 -1.35 3.86 11.81
CA ASN A 574 -1.06 2.58 12.46
C ASN A 574 -0.79 2.72 13.96
N TYR A 575 -0.31 3.90 14.36
CA TYR A 575 0.15 4.19 15.71
C TYR A 575 -0.44 5.52 16.18
N ALA A 576 -0.97 5.54 17.41
CA ALA A 576 -1.53 6.73 18.00
C ALA A 576 -1.28 6.81 19.50
N GLN A 577 -1.39 8.03 20.04
CA GLN A 577 -1.39 8.32 21.48
C GLN A 577 -2.42 9.39 21.80
N ALA A 578 -2.85 9.40 23.07
CA ALA A 578 -3.78 10.36 23.61
C ALA A 578 -3.06 11.30 24.61
N ALA A 579 -3.21 12.62 24.44
CA ALA A 579 -2.68 13.62 25.37
C ALA A 579 -3.45 14.94 25.22
N ASP A 580 -3.50 15.78 26.26
CA ASP A 580 -4.05 17.14 26.16
C ASP A 580 -3.06 18.04 25.40
N LEU A 581 -3.31 18.29 24.10
CA LEU A 581 -2.39 19.02 23.22
C LEU A 581 -2.78 20.49 23.08
N ASP A 582 -4.06 20.82 23.24
CA ASP A 582 -4.58 22.19 23.13
C ASP A 582 -4.86 22.89 24.48
N GLY A 583 -4.71 22.17 25.60
CA GLY A 583 -4.80 22.69 26.97
C GLY A 583 -6.23 22.76 27.52
N ASP A 584 -7.19 22.08 26.89
CA ASP A 584 -8.60 22.06 27.31
C ASP A 584 -8.92 21.03 28.40
N LYS A 585 -7.92 20.24 28.84
CA LYS A 585 -7.98 19.14 29.82
C LYS A 585 -8.75 17.91 29.35
N LYS A 586 -9.03 17.79 28.07
CA LYS A 586 -9.52 16.58 27.43
C LYS A 586 -8.39 16.00 26.58
N LEU A 587 -8.49 14.71 26.29
CA LEU A 587 -7.44 14.05 25.52
C LEU A 587 -7.65 14.31 24.02
N ASP A 588 -6.59 14.74 23.35
CA ASP A 588 -6.47 14.83 21.91
C ASP A 588 -5.74 13.61 21.37
N VAL A 589 -5.92 13.32 20.08
CA VAL A 589 -5.30 12.17 19.42
C VAL A 589 -4.20 12.65 18.50
N VAL A 590 -2.99 12.10 18.66
CA VAL A 590 -1.90 12.21 17.69
C VAL A 590 -1.63 10.86 17.06
N ALA A 591 -1.52 10.80 15.72
CA ALA A 591 -1.29 9.56 15.00
C ALA A 591 -0.38 9.72 13.78
N GLY A 592 0.22 8.60 13.38
CA GLY A 592 1.00 8.43 12.15
C GLY A 592 1.03 6.97 11.71
N GLY A 593 1.66 6.70 10.57
CA GLY A 593 1.88 5.34 10.08
C GLY A 593 2.66 5.31 8.78
N THR A 594 2.03 4.85 7.69
CA THR A 594 2.70 4.49 6.43
C THR A 594 3.47 5.65 5.78
N SER A 595 2.98 6.88 5.88
CA SER A 595 3.62 8.07 5.29
C SER A 595 4.53 8.82 6.26
N ASN A 596 5.21 9.84 5.74
CA ASN A 596 6.08 10.71 6.52
C ASN A 596 5.31 11.75 7.35
N GLY A 597 3.99 11.63 7.48
CA GLY A 597 3.15 12.57 8.21
C GLY A 597 2.81 12.13 9.64
N VAL A 598 2.76 13.12 10.53
CA VAL A 598 2.16 13.01 11.87
C VAL A 598 1.07 14.06 11.97
N TRP A 599 -0.10 13.67 12.44
CA TRP A 599 -1.26 14.55 12.58
C TRP A 599 -1.81 14.51 13.99
N ALA A 600 -2.34 15.64 14.45
CA ALA A 600 -3.07 15.73 15.70
C ALA A 600 -4.49 16.25 15.47
N TRP A 601 -5.44 15.70 16.21
CA TRP A 601 -6.85 16.09 16.18
C TRP A 601 -7.41 16.26 17.57
N SER A 602 -8.36 17.20 17.70
CA SER A 602 -9.11 17.37 18.93
C SER A 602 -9.96 16.13 19.21
N GLY A 603 -9.73 15.46 20.34
CA GLY A 603 -10.49 14.27 20.74
C GLY A 603 -11.99 14.54 20.88
N PRO A 604 -12.42 15.61 21.56
CA PRO A 604 -13.84 15.98 21.64
C PRO A 604 -14.48 16.23 20.27
N SER A 605 -13.70 16.65 19.27
CA SER A 605 -14.19 16.90 17.91
C SER A 605 -14.34 15.60 17.12
N LEU A 606 -13.47 14.60 17.35
CA LEU A 606 -13.62 13.25 16.82
C LEU A 606 -14.90 12.58 17.36
N VAL A 607 -15.13 12.61 18.67
CA VAL A 607 -16.34 12.04 19.31
C VAL A 607 -17.63 12.71 18.83
N LYS A 608 -17.58 14.01 18.49
CA LYS A 608 -18.73 14.74 17.92
C LYS A 608 -18.99 14.41 16.44
N GLY A 609 -18.10 13.68 15.78
CA GLY A 609 -18.21 13.39 14.34
C GLY A 609 -17.77 14.54 13.43
N ALA A 610 -17.03 15.52 13.95
CA ALA A 610 -16.53 16.66 13.19
C ALA A 610 -15.03 16.87 13.44
N PRO A 611 -14.15 15.98 12.93
CA PRO A 611 -12.72 16.01 13.20
C PRO A 611 -12.11 17.38 12.96
N LYS A 612 -11.42 17.92 13.98
CA LYS A 612 -10.70 19.19 13.90
C LYS A 612 -9.21 18.89 14.04
N GLN A 613 -8.48 19.02 12.94
CA GLN A 613 -7.03 18.91 12.95
C GLN A 613 -6.43 20.10 13.73
N LEU A 614 -5.57 19.81 14.70
CA LEU A 614 -4.83 20.79 15.48
C LEU A 614 -3.56 21.23 14.72
N TRP A 615 -2.78 20.26 14.26
CA TRP A 615 -1.56 20.47 13.47
C TRP A 615 -1.20 19.23 12.65
N LYS A 616 -0.24 19.38 11.74
CA LYS A 616 0.40 18.29 11.00
C LYS A 616 1.88 18.59 10.77
N THR A 617 2.72 17.56 10.77
CA THR A 617 4.18 17.68 10.63
C THR A 617 4.76 16.56 9.79
N THR A 618 5.76 16.90 8.95
CA THR A 618 6.52 15.92 8.16
C THR A 618 7.76 15.47 8.92
N VAL A 619 7.97 14.15 9.03
CA VAL A 619 9.09 13.48 9.72
C VAL A 619 9.93 12.63 8.73
N PRO A 620 11.16 12.18 9.07
CA PRO A 620 12.04 11.50 8.12
C PRO A 620 11.75 9.99 8.03
N GLY A 621 10.64 9.64 7.37
CA GLY A 621 10.23 8.25 7.11
C GLY A 621 8.87 7.91 7.73
N ALA A 622 8.42 6.68 7.49
CA ALA A 622 7.18 6.14 8.09
C ALA A 622 7.25 6.17 9.63
N VAL A 623 6.10 6.39 10.26
CA VAL A 623 5.96 6.40 11.71
C VAL A 623 5.72 4.98 12.21
N LEU A 624 6.55 4.53 13.13
CA LEU A 624 6.56 3.17 13.69
C LEU A 624 6.18 3.13 15.18
N SER A 625 6.21 4.28 15.84
CA SER A 625 5.71 4.45 17.21
C SER A 625 5.46 5.92 17.50
N VAL A 626 4.48 6.19 18.36
CA VAL A 626 4.18 7.51 18.90
C VAL A 626 4.13 7.38 20.42
N GLN A 627 4.80 8.29 21.13
CA GLN A 627 4.79 8.42 22.59
C GLN A 627 4.54 9.88 22.97
N THR A 628 4.04 10.11 24.19
CA THR A 628 3.90 11.46 24.74
C THR A 628 4.56 11.56 26.12
N GLY A 629 5.05 12.74 26.46
CA GLY A 629 5.66 12.99 27.78
C GLY A 629 6.32 14.35 27.89
N ASP A 630 6.53 14.82 29.12
CA ASP A 630 7.19 16.10 29.42
C ASP A 630 8.73 15.94 29.37
N VAL A 631 9.31 16.09 28.18
CA VAL A 631 10.76 15.99 27.97
C VAL A 631 11.46 17.35 28.06
N THR A 632 10.69 18.45 28.01
CA THR A 632 11.20 19.81 28.19
C THR A 632 11.23 20.26 29.65
N GLY A 633 10.40 19.65 30.51
CA GLY A 633 10.20 19.97 31.92
C GLY A 633 9.29 21.18 32.15
N ASP A 634 8.40 21.49 31.21
CA ASP A 634 7.47 22.62 31.28
C ASP A 634 6.06 22.20 31.74
N LYS A 635 5.86 20.91 32.04
CA LYS A 635 4.61 20.25 32.44
C LYS A 635 3.56 20.18 31.35
N LYS A 636 3.96 20.30 30.08
CA LYS A 636 3.13 20.00 28.92
C LYS A 636 3.68 18.76 28.21
N PRO A 637 2.82 17.98 27.55
CA PRO A 637 3.29 16.83 26.80
C PRO A 637 3.94 17.29 25.48
N GLU A 638 5.15 16.81 25.23
CA GLU A 638 5.69 16.71 23.87
C GLU A 638 5.22 15.42 23.21
N VAL A 639 5.30 15.37 21.88
CA VAL A 639 5.10 14.15 21.08
C VAL A 639 6.45 13.65 20.59
N ILE A 640 6.76 12.39 20.90
CA ILE A 640 8.01 11.72 20.50
C ILE A 640 7.64 10.64 19.48
N VAL A 641 8.25 10.72 18.30
CA VAL A 641 7.90 9.88 17.15
C VAL A 641 9.12 9.06 16.75
N ALA A 642 8.99 7.75 16.76
CA ALA A 642 9.91 6.86 16.06
C ALA A 642 9.54 6.90 14.58
N ALA A 643 10.27 7.68 13.79
CA ALA A 643 10.22 7.62 12.33
C ALA A 643 11.32 6.68 11.85
N GLU A 644 11.07 5.90 10.80
CA GLU A 644 11.92 4.78 10.35
C GLU A 644 13.45 5.01 10.44
N THR A 645 13.92 6.23 10.19
CA THR A 645 15.35 6.60 10.21
C THR A 645 15.80 7.47 11.39
N ALA A 646 14.89 7.98 12.22
CA ALA A 646 15.20 8.91 13.31
C ALA A 646 14.09 9.01 14.36
N VAL A 647 14.44 9.44 15.57
CA VAL A 647 13.43 9.89 16.55
C VAL A 647 13.22 11.39 16.42
N VAL A 648 11.96 11.83 16.31
CA VAL A 648 11.59 13.25 16.22
C VAL A 648 10.84 13.66 17.48
N VAL A 649 11.26 14.78 18.08
CA VAL A 649 10.56 15.40 19.21
C VAL A 649 9.79 16.61 18.68
N LEU A 650 8.49 16.62 18.92
CA LEU A 650 7.57 17.66 18.51
C LEU A 650 7.02 18.38 19.73
N ASP A 651 6.88 19.69 19.63
CA ASP A 651 6.04 20.47 20.53
C ASP A 651 4.59 20.00 20.42
N GLY A 652 3.99 19.54 21.52
CA GLY A 652 2.67 18.91 21.49
C GLY A 652 1.55 19.84 21.03
N THR A 653 1.66 21.14 21.29
CA THR A 653 0.61 22.12 20.94
C THR A 653 0.70 22.58 19.48
N THR A 654 1.91 22.72 18.94
CA THR A 654 2.13 23.32 17.61
C THR A 654 2.56 22.31 16.54
N GLY A 655 2.98 21.11 16.94
CA GLY A 655 3.58 20.11 16.07
C GLY A 655 5.00 20.49 15.60
N LYS A 656 5.57 21.60 16.06
CA LYS A 656 6.88 22.06 15.60
C LYS A 656 7.97 21.08 16.04
N ILE A 657 8.85 20.71 15.10
CA ILE A 657 10.06 19.93 15.41
C ILE A 657 10.95 20.73 16.37
N LEU A 658 11.15 20.20 17.57
CA LEU A 658 12.09 20.70 18.58
C LEU A 658 13.48 20.13 18.35
N THR A 659 13.57 18.84 18.04
CA THR A 659 14.83 18.18 17.67
C THR A 659 14.57 16.91 16.85
N THR A 660 15.60 16.48 16.12
CA THR A 660 15.65 15.18 15.45
C THR A 660 16.91 14.46 15.91
N ILE A 661 16.73 13.23 16.40
CA ILE A 661 17.79 12.33 16.85
C ILE A 661 18.01 11.32 15.73
N ASP A 662 19.13 11.45 15.03
CA ASP A 662 19.49 10.56 13.92
C ASP A 662 19.62 9.11 14.38
N GLY A 663 19.00 8.18 13.65
CA GLY A 663 19.06 6.75 13.94
C GLY A 663 20.38 6.09 13.55
N GLY A 664 21.33 6.81 12.95
CA GLY A 664 22.63 6.27 12.55
C GLY A 664 22.54 5.19 11.47
N GLY A 665 21.50 5.22 10.63
CA GLY A 665 21.20 4.20 9.62
C GLY A 665 20.51 2.94 10.17
N GLN A 666 20.16 2.92 11.45
CA GLN A 666 19.40 1.82 12.06
C GLN A 666 17.89 1.96 11.81
N TYR A 667 17.20 0.83 11.88
CA TYR A 667 15.74 0.78 11.83
C TYR A 667 15.15 1.18 13.18
N VAL A 668 14.61 2.40 13.28
CA VAL A 668 14.06 2.94 14.53
C VAL A 668 12.60 2.54 14.66
N ARG A 669 12.35 1.34 15.19
CA ARG A 669 11.00 0.76 15.27
C ARG A 669 10.16 1.21 16.46
N SER A 670 10.79 1.60 17.55
CA SER A 670 10.11 1.98 18.79
C SER A 670 10.90 3.01 19.58
N VAL A 671 10.23 3.61 20.56
CA VAL A 671 10.79 4.59 21.48
C VAL A 671 10.05 4.48 22.80
N THR A 672 10.77 4.64 23.91
CA THR A 672 10.17 4.75 25.25
C THR A 672 10.47 6.12 25.83
N VAL A 673 9.48 6.73 26.48
CA VAL A 673 9.60 8.05 27.13
C VAL A 673 9.29 7.89 28.62
N ALA A 674 10.27 8.17 29.48
CA ALA A 674 10.13 7.99 30.93
C ALA A 674 11.12 8.87 31.71
N ASP A 675 10.74 9.34 32.89
CA ASP A 675 11.67 9.98 33.84
C ASP A 675 12.48 8.87 34.54
N THR A 676 13.68 8.62 34.04
CA THR A 676 14.53 7.52 34.49
C THR A 676 15.52 7.93 35.58
N ASP A 677 15.75 9.23 35.75
CA ASP A 677 16.68 9.78 36.73
C ASP A 677 16.00 10.48 37.92
N GLY A 678 14.67 10.56 37.90
CA GLY A 678 13.82 11.09 38.97
C GLY A 678 13.87 12.61 39.09
N LYS A 679 14.30 13.33 38.04
CA LYS A 679 14.45 14.80 38.06
C LYS A 679 13.23 15.53 37.52
N GLY A 680 12.13 14.84 37.26
CA GLY A 680 10.88 15.42 36.81
C GLY A 680 10.88 15.83 35.34
N LYS A 681 11.78 15.27 34.53
CA LYS A 681 11.77 15.40 33.06
C LYS A 681 11.93 14.01 32.48
N ALA A 682 11.19 13.69 31.44
CA ALA A 682 11.35 12.41 30.77
C ALA A 682 12.59 12.40 29.86
N GLU A 683 13.27 11.26 29.85
CA GLU A 683 14.28 10.87 28.87
C GLU A 683 13.63 10.12 27.69
N ILE A 684 14.37 10.05 26.58
CA ILE A 684 14.01 9.35 25.35
C ILE A 684 14.94 8.15 25.19
N LEU A 685 14.38 6.95 25.22
CA LEU A 685 15.09 5.68 25.13
C LEU A 685 14.85 5.08 23.74
N VAL A 686 15.94 4.83 23.01
CA VAL A 686 15.90 4.37 21.61
C VAL A 686 16.60 3.02 21.51
N PRO A 687 15.84 1.90 21.45
CA PRO A 687 16.41 0.56 21.27
C PRO A 687 16.61 0.24 19.78
N THR A 688 17.87 0.12 19.37
CA THR A 688 18.24 -0.36 18.01
C THR A 688 19.24 -1.51 18.12
N ASP A 689 20.44 -1.37 17.54
CA ASP A 689 21.64 -2.20 17.78
C ASP A 689 22.24 -2.00 19.19
N ALA A 690 21.88 -0.91 19.85
CA ALA A 690 22.23 -0.60 21.23
C ALA A 690 21.09 0.23 21.83
N LEU A 691 20.97 0.22 23.15
CA LEU A 691 20.05 1.12 23.83
C LEU A 691 20.72 2.48 24.02
N ARG A 692 20.20 3.51 23.36
CA ARG A 692 20.71 4.89 23.46
C ARG A 692 19.68 5.78 24.14
N VAL A 693 20.13 6.59 25.09
CA VAL A 693 19.24 7.45 25.88
C VAL A 693 19.61 8.90 25.69
N TYR A 694 18.59 9.74 25.49
CA TYR A 694 18.72 11.15 25.15
C TYR A 694 17.84 12.01 26.04
N LYS A 695 18.23 13.27 26.20
CA LYS A 695 17.34 14.32 26.67
C LYS A 695 16.35 14.71 25.58
N GLY A 696 15.25 15.38 25.95
CA GLY A 696 14.28 15.97 25.00
C GLY A 696 14.86 16.93 23.96
N ASN A 697 16.05 17.49 24.18
CA ASN A 697 16.76 18.32 23.20
C ASN A 697 17.75 17.55 22.31
N GLY A 698 17.69 16.21 22.32
CA GLY A 698 18.52 15.33 21.51
C GLY A 698 19.95 15.12 22.03
N LYS A 699 20.30 15.69 23.18
CA LYS A 699 21.62 15.44 23.79
C LYS A 699 21.67 14.02 24.35
N ALA A 700 22.61 13.22 23.86
CA ALA A 700 22.91 11.89 24.40
C ALA A 700 23.29 11.96 25.88
N LEU A 701 22.78 11.00 26.67
CA LEU A 701 23.04 10.82 28.08
C LEU A 701 23.99 9.65 28.31
N TRP A 702 23.58 8.47 27.87
CA TRP A 702 24.35 7.24 27.99
C TRP A 702 23.91 6.24 26.90
N THR A 703 24.75 5.24 26.68
CA THR A 703 24.51 4.14 25.76
C THR A 703 24.85 2.84 26.45
N TYR A 704 24.00 1.83 26.31
CA TYR A 704 24.30 0.46 26.67
C TYR A 704 24.39 -0.40 25.41
N SER A 705 25.51 -1.10 25.25
CA SER A 705 25.74 -2.07 24.18
C SER A 705 25.85 -3.47 24.78
N ALA A 706 25.36 -4.47 24.05
CA ALA A 706 25.63 -5.86 24.40
C ALA A 706 27.16 -6.14 24.41
N PRO A 707 27.62 -7.15 25.16
CA PRO A 707 29.00 -7.62 25.08
C PRO A 707 29.46 -7.83 23.64
N GLU A 708 30.69 -7.43 23.32
CA GLU A 708 31.26 -7.58 21.97
C GLU A 708 31.25 -9.05 21.48
N ALA A 709 31.32 -10.01 22.41
CA ALA A 709 31.27 -11.44 22.12
C ALA A 709 29.91 -11.91 21.55
N ASP A 710 28.84 -11.13 21.74
CA ASP A 710 27.48 -11.46 21.31
C ASP A 710 27.22 -11.03 19.85
N GLY A 711 28.18 -10.32 19.24
CA GLY A 711 28.14 -9.91 17.83
C GLY A 711 27.09 -8.83 17.54
N ASP A 712 26.51 -8.89 16.34
CA ASP A 712 25.44 -7.98 15.92
C ASP A 712 24.13 -8.37 16.59
N VAL A 713 23.57 -7.46 17.38
CA VAL A 713 22.33 -7.68 18.14
C VAL A 713 21.26 -6.64 17.77
N VAL A 714 20.02 -6.95 18.13
CA VAL A 714 18.88 -6.05 18.09
C VAL A 714 18.19 -6.02 19.46
N PHE A 715 17.82 -4.84 19.93
CA PHE A 715 17.16 -4.63 21.22
C PHE A 715 15.64 -4.63 21.09
N SER A 716 14.97 -5.21 22.09
CA SER A 716 13.52 -5.18 22.26
C SER A 716 13.01 -3.79 22.66
N ASP A 717 11.70 -3.64 22.76
CA ASP A 717 11.11 -2.49 23.43
C ASP A 717 11.62 -2.43 24.87
N THR A 718 11.72 -1.20 25.38
CA THR A 718 12.24 -0.94 26.73
C THR A 718 11.12 -0.50 27.65
N VAL A 719 11.17 -0.95 28.90
CA VAL A 719 10.26 -0.50 29.96
C VAL A 719 11.06 0.00 31.14
N THR A 720 10.42 0.78 32.01
CA THR A 720 11.08 1.38 33.16
C THR A 720 10.30 1.11 34.44
N GLY A 721 11.00 1.03 35.56
CA GLY A 721 10.41 0.81 36.89
C GLY A 721 11.48 0.87 37.97
N ASP A 722 11.14 1.40 39.14
CA ASP A 722 12.07 1.51 40.29
C ASP A 722 13.37 2.27 40.00
N GLY A 723 13.33 3.27 39.12
CA GLY A 723 14.52 4.01 38.68
C GLY A 723 15.47 3.18 37.81
N GLN A 724 14.99 2.06 37.29
CA GLN A 724 15.71 1.17 36.39
C GLN A 724 15.10 1.17 34.99
N VAL A 725 15.94 0.87 34.01
CA VAL A 725 15.55 0.57 32.64
C VAL A 725 15.73 -0.91 32.40
N TYR A 726 14.66 -1.59 32.00
CA TYR A 726 14.65 -3.01 31.66
C TYR A 726 14.59 -3.18 30.15
N THR A 727 15.51 -3.98 29.60
CA THR A 727 15.58 -4.25 28.17
C THR A 727 16.17 -5.63 27.91
N GLN A 728 15.82 -6.25 26.80
CA GLN A 728 16.49 -7.45 26.29
C GLN A 728 17.03 -7.23 24.87
N TYR A 729 17.90 -8.13 24.45
CA TYR A 729 18.44 -8.16 23.09
C TYR A 729 18.60 -9.60 22.60
N ALA A 730 18.66 -9.74 21.27
CA ALA A 730 18.91 -10.99 20.57
C ALA A 730 19.90 -10.75 19.43
N SER A 731 20.66 -11.77 19.02
CA SER A 731 21.42 -11.73 17.78
C SER A 731 20.52 -11.40 16.59
N LYS A 732 21.04 -10.61 15.65
CA LYS A 732 20.34 -10.39 14.39
C LYS A 732 20.26 -11.70 13.60
N GLY A 733 19.08 -12.06 13.14
CA GLY A 733 18.83 -13.35 12.49
C GLY A 733 18.81 -14.54 13.46
N ALA A 734 18.52 -14.32 14.75
CA ALA A 734 18.62 -15.33 15.81
C ALA A 734 18.04 -16.71 15.45
N LEU A 735 16.87 -16.77 14.81
CA LEU A 735 16.20 -18.03 14.44
C LEU A 735 16.94 -18.83 13.36
N ASP A 736 17.79 -18.18 12.57
CA ASP A 736 18.59 -18.81 11.51
C ASP A 736 19.99 -19.20 12.00
N LEU A 737 20.37 -18.80 13.22
CA LEU A 737 21.69 -19.06 13.77
C LEU A 737 21.69 -20.38 14.56
N PRO A 738 22.76 -21.20 14.44
CA PRO A 738 22.90 -22.41 15.25
C PRO A 738 23.16 -22.11 16.73
N ASP A 739 23.74 -20.95 17.02
CA ASP A 739 24.06 -20.41 18.34
C ASP A 739 23.76 -18.90 18.32
N ALA A 740 22.58 -18.51 18.77
CA ALA A 740 22.22 -17.10 18.97
C ALA A 740 22.70 -16.62 20.35
N ALA A 741 22.95 -15.32 20.46
CA ALA A 741 23.13 -14.64 21.74
C ALA A 741 21.84 -13.93 22.14
N GLU A 742 21.46 -14.07 23.41
CA GLU A 742 20.36 -13.33 24.00
C GLU A 742 20.65 -13.04 25.48
N ASN A 743 20.18 -11.87 25.94
CA ASN A 743 20.19 -11.57 27.37
C ASN A 743 19.19 -10.44 27.69
N GLY A 744 18.87 -10.31 28.97
CA GLY A 744 18.10 -9.22 29.55
C GLY A 744 18.92 -8.48 30.60
N VAL A 745 18.71 -7.19 30.74
CA VAL A 745 19.43 -6.37 31.72
C VAL A 745 18.51 -5.38 32.40
N ALA A 746 18.78 -5.15 33.68
CA ALA A 746 18.33 -3.96 34.38
C ALA A 746 19.49 -2.97 34.51
N LEU A 747 19.24 -1.74 34.07
CA LEU A 747 20.21 -0.65 34.06
C LEU A 747 19.80 0.43 35.07
N ASP A 748 20.75 1.02 35.78
CA ASP A 748 20.55 2.29 36.52
C ASP A 748 20.06 3.35 35.52
N GLY A 749 18.85 3.87 35.70
CA GLY A 749 18.22 4.76 34.72
C GLY A 749 19.00 6.06 34.48
N ALA A 750 19.70 6.56 35.50
CA ALA A 750 20.48 7.78 35.39
C ALA A 750 21.83 7.58 34.67
N LYS A 751 22.42 6.38 34.73
CA LYS A 751 23.79 6.11 34.29
C LYS A 751 23.93 5.11 33.15
N GLY A 752 22.92 4.27 32.92
CA GLY A 752 23.00 3.13 32.00
C GLY A 752 23.93 2.01 32.47
N THR A 753 24.34 2.00 33.74
CA THR A 753 25.20 0.93 34.29
C THR A 753 24.37 -0.29 34.65
N VAL A 754 24.85 -1.48 34.29
CA VAL A 754 24.16 -2.74 34.61
C VAL A 754 24.09 -2.95 36.12
N ASN A 755 22.88 -3.11 36.64
CA ASN A 755 22.63 -3.54 38.01
C ASN A 755 22.68 -5.07 38.11
N TRP A 756 22.01 -5.75 37.18
CA TRP A 756 22.01 -7.21 37.06
C TRP A 756 21.69 -7.65 35.62
N LYS A 757 21.99 -8.92 35.31
CA LYS A 757 21.70 -9.58 34.03
C LYS A 757 20.76 -10.77 34.25
N ALA A 758 19.89 -11.03 33.28
CA ALA A 758 18.92 -12.12 33.37
C ALA A 758 19.58 -13.49 33.23
N ASP A 759 20.59 -13.59 32.34
CA ASP A 759 21.33 -14.81 32.00
C ASP A 759 20.36 -16.01 31.83
N PRO A 760 19.44 -15.95 30.83
CA PRO A 760 18.35 -16.91 30.72
C PRO A 760 18.88 -18.30 30.35
N GLU A 761 18.15 -19.33 30.80
CA GLU A 761 18.45 -20.73 30.50
C GLU A 761 17.32 -21.33 29.68
N ALA A 762 17.65 -22.18 28.71
CA ALA A 762 16.66 -22.90 27.92
C ALA A 762 15.73 -23.72 28.83
N PRO A 763 14.41 -23.72 28.57
CA PRO A 763 13.48 -24.55 29.33
C PRO A 763 13.73 -26.04 29.01
N ALA A 764 13.36 -26.93 29.94
CA ALA A 764 13.64 -28.36 29.83
C ALA A 764 13.00 -29.04 28.61
N ASN A 765 11.97 -28.43 28.02
CA ASN A 765 11.27 -28.89 26.82
C ASN A 765 11.80 -28.26 25.51
N ALA A 766 12.87 -27.45 25.57
CA ALA A 766 13.60 -27.05 24.36
C ALA A 766 14.24 -28.28 23.72
N VAL A 767 13.99 -28.52 22.43
CA VAL A 767 14.37 -29.78 21.76
C VAL A 767 15.88 -29.99 21.65
N ASP A 768 16.64 -28.90 21.63
CA ASP A 768 18.10 -28.86 21.51
C ASP A 768 18.78 -28.31 22.77
N GLY A 769 18.00 -28.01 23.82
CA GLY A 769 18.49 -27.43 25.06
C GLY A 769 19.00 -26.00 24.91
N LYS A 770 18.57 -25.26 23.87
CA LYS A 770 19.01 -23.88 23.60
C LYS A 770 17.84 -22.90 23.57
N LEU A 771 18.18 -21.64 23.79
CA LEU A 771 17.37 -20.50 23.37
C LEU A 771 17.82 -20.07 21.97
N HIS A 772 16.92 -19.39 21.25
CA HIS A 772 17.05 -18.97 19.86
C HIS A 772 16.72 -17.48 19.75
N GLY A 773 17.26 -16.67 20.66
CA GLY A 773 17.01 -15.23 20.71
C GLY A 773 15.93 -14.80 21.70
N ALA A 774 15.49 -13.55 21.51
CA ALA A 774 14.53 -12.85 22.34
C ALA A 774 13.53 -12.08 21.46
N LEU A 775 12.27 -11.98 21.90
CA LEU A 775 11.24 -11.27 21.16
C LEU A 775 11.48 -9.74 21.20
N LEU A 776 11.00 -9.01 20.19
CA LEU A 776 11.27 -7.57 20.06
C LEU A 776 10.10 -6.69 20.50
N ASP A 777 8.88 -7.05 20.10
CA ASP A 777 7.66 -6.25 20.30
C ASP A 777 6.92 -6.67 21.57
N HIS A 778 6.60 -5.70 22.43
CA HIS A 778 5.91 -5.93 23.72
C HIS A 778 6.50 -7.08 24.56
N ALA A 779 7.81 -7.30 24.44
CA ALA A 779 8.50 -8.48 24.97
C ALA A 779 9.05 -8.30 26.39
N VAL A 780 9.08 -7.05 26.87
CA VAL A 780 9.47 -6.70 28.24
C VAL A 780 8.32 -5.94 28.87
N PHE A 781 7.94 -6.29 30.10
CA PHE A 781 6.84 -5.64 30.81
C PHE A 781 7.17 -5.44 32.27
N ALA A 782 6.88 -4.26 32.80
CA ALA A 782 7.05 -3.94 34.22
C ALA A 782 5.84 -3.12 34.68
N SER A 783 5.34 -3.40 35.88
CA SER A 783 4.23 -2.66 36.47
C SER A 783 4.24 -2.84 37.99
N PRO A 784 3.93 -1.79 38.77
CA PRO A 784 3.80 -1.88 40.23
C PRO A 784 2.67 -2.81 40.69
N ASN A 785 1.81 -3.24 39.77
CA ASN A 785 0.66 -4.10 40.05
C ASN A 785 0.97 -5.59 39.91
N ILE A 786 2.10 -5.98 39.30
CA ILE A 786 2.43 -7.38 39.06
C ILE A 786 2.43 -8.15 40.40
N PRO A 787 1.75 -9.31 40.49
CA PRO A 787 1.56 -10.03 41.76
C PRO A 787 2.82 -10.73 42.29
N TYR A 788 3.99 -10.46 41.71
CA TYR A 788 5.29 -11.02 42.07
C TYR A 788 6.22 -9.91 42.59
N ALA A 789 7.20 -10.30 43.41
CA ALA A 789 8.21 -9.38 43.98
C ALA A 789 7.62 -8.11 44.64
N ASP A 790 6.46 -8.21 45.31
CA ASP A 790 5.77 -7.09 45.93
C ASP A 790 5.44 -5.91 44.98
N GLY A 791 5.26 -6.20 43.68
CA GLY A 791 5.03 -5.19 42.63
C GLY A 791 6.30 -4.70 41.94
N HIS A 792 7.46 -5.27 42.26
CA HIS A 792 8.75 -4.91 41.63
C HIS A 792 9.16 -5.87 40.53
N ALA A 793 8.26 -6.73 40.05
CA ALA A 793 8.60 -7.73 39.05
C ALA A 793 8.71 -7.16 37.64
N VAL A 794 9.50 -7.83 36.81
CA VAL A 794 9.69 -7.56 35.38
C VAL A 794 9.57 -8.86 34.59
N VAL A 795 8.98 -8.76 33.41
CA VAL A 795 8.80 -9.85 32.46
C VAL A 795 9.84 -9.74 31.35
N TYR A 796 10.41 -10.88 30.94
CA TYR A 796 11.20 -11.04 29.72
C TYR A 796 10.66 -12.20 28.89
N THR A 797 10.78 -12.11 27.57
CA THR A 797 10.28 -13.11 26.62
C THR A 797 11.37 -13.58 25.67
N TRP A 798 11.82 -14.81 25.86
CA TRP A 798 12.84 -15.49 25.05
C TRP A 798 12.21 -16.39 23.99
N LEU A 799 13.01 -16.91 23.08
CA LEU A 799 12.58 -17.86 22.05
C LEU A 799 13.25 -19.21 22.27
N ALA A 800 12.51 -20.30 22.14
CA ALA A 800 13.06 -21.66 22.14
C ALA A 800 12.37 -22.53 21.08
N LEU A 801 13.10 -23.49 20.52
CA LEU A 801 12.51 -24.52 19.66
C LEU A 801 11.88 -25.60 20.53
N THR A 802 10.57 -25.80 20.43
CA THR A 802 9.85 -26.86 21.18
C THR A 802 8.98 -27.71 20.24
N ASP A 803 8.82 -29.01 20.54
CA ASP A 803 7.97 -29.96 19.76
C ASP A 803 6.60 -30.13 20.45
N PRO A 804 5.48 -29.92 19.75
CA PRO A 804 4.14 -30.08 20.33
C PRO A 804 3.63 -31.53 20.40
N THR A 805 4.32 -32.53 19.84
CA THR A 805 3.77 -33.89 19.62
C THR A 805 4.71 -35.07 19.90
N THR A 806 6.04 -34.92 19.80
CA THR A 806 7.01 -36.01 20.08
C THR A 806 8.19 -35.49 20.89
N SER A 807 8.86 -36.31 21.71
CA SER A 807 10.04 -35.81 22.43
C SER A 807 11.29 -35.93 21.55
N GLY A 808 11.89 -34.80 21.17
CA GLY A 808 13.26 -34.74 20.63
C GLY A 808 13.39 -34.82 19.10
N ASP A 809 12.32 -34.64 18.33
CA ASP A 809 12.41 -34.52 16.87
C ASP A 809 12.55 -33.06 16.43
N ILE A 810 13.80 -32.62 16.24
CA ILE A 810 14.12 -31.27 15.76
C ILE A 810 13.50 -30.95 14.39
N SER A 811 13.16 -31.96 13.58
CA SER A 811 12.55 -31.73 12.27
C SER A 811 11.10 -31.24 12.33
N THR A 812 10.48 -31.31 13.51
CA THR A 812 9.10 -30.83 13.76
C THR A 812 9.04 -29.69 14.78
N ALA A 813 10.19 -29.26 15.32
CA ALA A 813 10.25 -28.21 16.30
C ALA A 813 9.92 -26.84 15.68
N THR A 814 9.20 -26.02 16.45
CA THR A 814 8.83 -24.66 16.03
C THR A 814 9.19 -23.64 17.12
N PRO A 815 9.48 -22.38 16.74
CA PRO A 815 9.76 -21.33 17.72
C PRO A 815 8.55 -21.09 18.63
N HIS A 816 8.80 -21.08 19.93
CA HIS A 816 7.84 -20.74 20.98
C HIS A 816 8.41 -19.70 21.93
N ASP A 817 7.51 -18.90 22.50
CA ASP A 817 7.85 -17.91 23.52
C ASP A 817 8.15 -18.58 24.86
N VAL A 818 9.21 -18.13 25.52
CA VAL A 818 9.57 -18.51 26.89
C VAL A 818 9.48 -17.27 27.76
N VAL A 819 8.44 -17.20 28.57
CA VAL A 819 8.18 -16.05 29.44
C VAL A 819 8.81 -16.29 30.81
N GLU A 820 9.57 -15.31 31.28
CA GLU A 820 10.15 -15.29 32.61
C GLU A 820 9.68 -14.07 33.40
N ILE A 821 9.19 -14.30 34.62
CA ILE A 821 8.89 -13.24 35.59
C ILE A 821 10.02 -13.23 36.62
N ARG A 822 10.67 -12.07 36.79
CA ARG A 822 11.84 -11.89 37.64
C ARG A 822 11.63 -10.75 38.64
N ASP A 823 12.28 -10.81 39.79
CA ASP A 823 12.35 -9.65 40.70
C ASP A 823 13.20 -8.55 40.03
N GLY A 824 12.60 -7.40 39.73
CA GLY A 824 13.23 -6.29 39.03
C GLY A 824 14.42 -5.70 39.78
N ARG A 825 14.54 -5.92 41.08
CA ARG A 825 15.64 -5.38 41.91
C ARG A 825 16.87 -6.30 41.90
N THR A 826 16.66 -7.61 41.82
CA THR A 826 17.72 -8.62 42.00
C THR A 826 17.99 -9.48 40.78
N GLY A 827 17.04 -9.57 39.84
CA GLY A 827 17.06 -10.48 38.70
C GLY A 827 16.65 -11.92 39.02
N GLU A 828 16.26 -12.20 40.26
CA GLU A 828 15.83 -13.54 40.70
C GLU A 828 14.66 -14.04 39.86
N LEU A 829 14.78 -15.26 39.31
CA LEU A 829 13.70 -15.91 38.56
C LEU A 829 12.60 -16.40 39.50
N LEU A 830 11.38 -15.89 39.29
CA LEU A 830 10.22 -16.19 40.13
C LEU A 830 9.24 -17.13 39.43
N HIS A 831 9.12 -17.02 38.11
CA HIS A 831 8.26 -17.87 37.29
C HIS A 831 8.83 -18.03 35.88
N ARG A 832 8.64 -19.21 35.27
CA ARG A 832 8.98 -19.48 33.87
C ARG A 832 7.92 -20.36 33.24
N THR A 833 7.50 -20.02 32.02
CA THR A 833 6.57 -20.84 31.23
C THR A 833 6.91 -20.80 29.75
N VAL A 834 6.43 -21.80 29.00
CA VAL A 834 6.51 -21.83 27.53
C VAL A 834 5.11 -21.59 26.97
N ASN A 835 5.01 -20.61 26.08
CA ASN A 835 3.76 -20.07 25.55
C ASN A 835 3.59 -20.38 24.06
N GLY A 836 2.91 -19.48 23.34
CA GLY A 836 2.55 -19.66 21.93
C GLY A 836 3.72 -19.44 20.99
N SER A 837 3.39 -19.20 19.72
CA SER A 837 4.37 -18.79 18.73
C SER A 837 4.75 -17.31 18.93
N PRO A 838 6.00 -16.90 18.66
CA PRO A 838 6.39 -15.49 18.67
C PRO A 838 5.56 -14.59 17.76
N TRP A 839 4.94 -15.17 16.73
CA TRP A 839 4.07 -14.43 15.79
C TRP A 839 2.60 -14.34 16.26
N SER A 840 2.29 -15.00 17.38
CA SER A 840 1.00 -14.92 18.06
C SER A 840 1.02 -14.05 19.31
N HIS A 841 2.20 -13.76 19.89
CA HIS A 841 2.37 -12.83 21.01
C HIS A 841 1.73 -11.48 20.71
N GLY A 842 0.94 -11.00 21.65
CA GLY A 842 0.28 -9.70 21.59
C GLY A 842 0.94 -8.71 22.53
N ASN A 843 0.61 -8.83 23.80
CA ASN A 843 1.16 -7.99 24.87
C ASN A 843 0.88 -8.59 26.25
N PHE A 844 1.55 -8.02 27.25
CA PHE A 844 1.21 -8.20 28.66
C PHE A 844 0.31 -7.07 29.15
N PHE A 845 -0.60 -7.36 30.07
CA PHE A 845 -1.50 -6.37 30.68
C PHE A 845 -1.98 -6.82 32.07
N ILE A 846 -2.37 -5.85 32.90
CA ILE A 846 -2.84 -6.06 34.27
C ILE A 846 -3.76 -4.90 34.68
N ASP A 847 -4.79 -5.17 35.49
CA ASP A 847 -5.72 -4.13 35.96
C ASP A 847 -5.20 -3.47 37.24
N GLY A 848 -5.51 -4.09 38.39
CA GLY A 848 -5.19 -3.57 39.70
C GLY A 848 -4.09 -4.35 40.40
N LYS A 849 -3.63 -3.78 41.52
CA LYS A 849 -2.69 -4.45 42.41
C LYS A 849 -3.32 -5.71 43.01
N GLY A 850 -2.65 -6.85 42.82
CA GLY A 850 -3.09 -8.14 43.34
C GLY A 850 -3.88 -8.99 42.35
N ASP A 851 -4.20 -8.45 41.16
CA ASP A 851 -4.75 -9.23 40.06
C ASP A 851 -3.64 -10.06 39.39
N PRO A 852 -3.99 -11.16 38.68
CA PRO A 852 -3.03 -11.87 37.85
C PRO A 852 -2.44 -10.97 36.77
N LEU A 853 -1.16 -11.19 36.45
CA LEU A 853 -0.57 -10.64 35.23
C LEU A 853 -1.09 -11.47 34.05
N TYR A 854 -1.60 -10.82 33.00
CA TYR A 854 -2.08 -11.52 31.81
C TYR A 854 -1.13 -11.34 30.63
N GLU A 855 -0.91 -12.43 29.89
CA GLU A 855 -0.33 -12.45 28.56
C GLU A 855 -1.45 -12.78 27.56
N LEU A 856 -1.49 -12.04 26.46
CA LEU A 856 -2.31 -12.36 25.29
C LEU A 856 -1.45 -12.95 24.18
N SER A 857 -1.88 -14.10 23.64
CA SER A 857 -1.33 -14.74 22.45
C SER A 857 -2.48 -15.18 21.53
N PHE A 858 -2.73 -14.43 20.45
CA PHE A 858 -3.79 -14.64 19.45
C PHE A 858 -5.10 -15.24 19.99
N GLY A 859 -5.88 -14.43 20.70
CA GLY A 859 -7.15 -14.85 21.30
C GLY A 859 -7.05 -15.79 22.50
N THR A 860 -5.83 -16.18 22.92
CA THR A 860 -5.60 -16.97 24.14
C THR A 860 -5.01 -16.08 25.23
N PHE A 861 -5.60 -16.15 26.42
CA PHE A 861 -5.07 -15.48 27.61
C PHE A 861 -4.36 -16.49 28.50
N ARG A 862 -3.22 -16.09 29.06
CA ARG A 862 -2.55 -16.78 30.17
C ARG A 862 -2.44 -15.83 31.35
N GLY A 863 -2.94 -16.22 32.51
CA GLY A 863 -2.85 -15.43 33.73
C GLY A 863 -1.82 -16.00 34.70
N TYR A 864 -0.99 -15.15 35.30
CA TYR A 864 0.05 -15.53 36.27
C TYR A 864 -0.32 -14.97 37.65
N GLY A 865 -0.81 -15.83 38.54
CA GLY A 865 -1.27 -15.45 39.88
C GLY A 865 -0.16 -15.43 40.94
N ALA A 866 -0.38 -14.66 42.02
CA ALA A 866 0.55 -14.54 43.16
C ALA A 866 0.88 -15.89 43.86
N ASP A 867 0.01 -16.88 43.72
CA ASP A 867 0.18 -18.22 44.29
C ASP A 867 0.96 -19.18 43.37
N GLY A 868 1.48 -18.67 42.24
CA GLY A 868 2.19 -19.45 41.23
C GLY A 868 1.28 -20.35 40.40
N LYS A 869 -0.05 -20.15 40.44
CA LYS A 869 -0.99 -20.87 39.58
C LYS A 869 -1.28 -20.07 38.32
N ASP A 870 -1.00 -20.72 37.20
CA ASP A 870 -1.31 -20.17 35.89
C ASP A 870 -2.75 -20.50 35.49
N THR A 871 -3.47 -19.52 34.94
CA THR A 871 -4.78 -19.72 34.32
C THR A 871 -4.66 -19.66 32.80
N ARG A 872 -5.62 -20.28 32.11
CA ARG A 872 -5.72 -20.19 30.66
C ARG A 872 -7.19 -20.04 30.27
N SER A 873 -7.46 -19.12 29.36
CA SER A 873 -8.76 -18.98 28.71
C SER A 873 -8.59 -18.54 27.27
N SER A 874 -9.67 -18.51 26.49
CA SER A 874 -9.62 -18.01 25.12
C SER A 874 -10.94 -17.42 24.66
N VAL A 875 -10.85 -16.58 23.62
CA VAL A 875 -11.99 -15.97 22.94
C VAL A 875 -12.17 -16.53 21.53
N VAL A 876 -13.38 -16.38 20.98
CA VAL A 876 -13.66 -16.75 19.58
C VAL A 876 -12.91 -15.83 18.62
N ALA A 877 -12.78 -14.55 18.98
CA ALA A 877 -12.24 -13.54 18.08
C ALA A 877 -10.71 -13.68 17.92
N PRO A 878 -10.17 -13.33 16.74
CA PRO A 878 -8.73 -13.26 16.48
C PRO A 878 -8.10 -12.01 17.14
N LEU A 879 -8.18 -11.94 18.47
CA LEU A 879 -7.71 -10.82 19.30
C LEU A 879 -6.18 -10.79 19.33
N ARG A 880 -5.60 -9.63 18.98
CA ARG A 880 -4.16 -9.44 18.79
C ARG A 880 -3.47 -8.73 19.95
N THR A 881 -4.09 -7.68 20.50
CA THR A 881 -3.60 -6.97 21.70
C THR A 881 -4.79 -6.62 22.60
N ALA A 882 -4.57 -6.49 23.91
CA ALA A 882 -5.63 -6.21 24.88
C ALA A 882 -5.19 -5.30 26.02
N GLN A 883 -6.15 -4.54 26.56
CA GLN A 883 -5.99 -3.74 27.78
C GLN A 883 -7.30 -3.65 28.55
N PHE A 884 -7.23 -3.22 29.80
CA PHE A 884 -8.42 -2.89 30.58
C PHE A 884 -8.87 -1.44 30.31
N ILE A 885 -10.17 -1.25 30.10
CA ILE A 885 -10.79 0.06 29.82
C ILE A 885 -11.96 0.36 30.76
N ASN A 886 -12.34 1.63 30.85
CA ASN A 886 -13.55 2.08 31.52
C ASN A 886 -14.70 2.09 30.52
N GLY A 887 -15.68 1.22 30.73
CA GLY A 887 -16.88 1.09 29.91
C GLY A 887 -18.10 1.82 30.48
N PRO A 888 -19.24 1.73 29.77
CA PRO A 888 -20.48 2.43 30.12
C PRO A 888 -20.95 2.14 31.54
N GLY A 889 -21.41 3.18 32.24
CA GLY A 889 -21.90 3.07 33.62
C GLY A 889 -20.82 2.73 34.66
N GLY A 890 -19.53 2.97 34.33
CA GLY A 890 -18.39 2.66 35.20
C GLY A 890 -18.01 1.18 35.21
N ARG A 891 -18.49 0.40 34.23
CA ARG A 891 -18.15 -1.02 34.09
C ARG A 891 -16.71 -1.18 33.61
N ARG A 892 -15.88 -1.96 34.31
CA ARG A 892 -14.55 -2.33 33.81
C ARG A 892 -14.68 -3.38 32.70
N LEU A 893 -13.93 -3.23 31.61
CA LEU A 893 -13.95 -4.14 30.46
C LEU A 893 -12.53 -4.49 30.04
N VAL A 894 -12.37 -5.61 29.33
CA VAL A 894 -11.17 -5.92 28.52
C VAL A 894 -11.48 -5.52 27.10
N ALA A 895 -10.66 -4.67 26.49
CA ALA A 895 -10.82 -4.24 25.11
C ALA A 895 -9.57 -4.57 24.31
N GLY A 896 -9.75 -4.72 23.00
CA GLY A 896 -8.60 -4.95 22.14
C GLY A 896 -8.91 -4.94 20.66
N GLY A 897 -7.83 -4.95 19.89
CA GLY A 897 -7.84 -5.02 18.45
C GLY A 897 -7.97 -6.46 17.97
N VAL A 898 -8.92 -6.71 17.07
CA VAL A 898 -9.11 -8.01 16.42
C VAL A 898 -8.77 -7.87 14.94
N GLU A 899 -8.45 -8.97 14.26
CA GLU A 899 -8.36 -8.93 12.80
C GLU A 899 -9.69 -8.47 12.20
N GLY A 900 -9.66 -7.32 11.51
CA GLY A 900 -10.85 -6.73 10.91
C GLY A 900 -11.73 -5.95 11.89
N GLY A 901 -11.19 -5.44 13.01
CA GLY A 901 -11.97 -4.55 13.87
C GLY A 901 -11.53 -4.42 15.33
N LEU A 902 -12.51 -4.26 16.21
CA LEU A 902 -12.38 -4.07 17.65
C LEU A 902 -13.33 -5.01 18.41
N GLY A 903 -12.97 -5.36 19.64
CA GLY A 903 -13.85 -6.10 20.54
C GLY A 903 -13.71 -5.66 22.00
N VAL A 904 -14.77 -5.90 22.77
CA VAL A 904 -14.76 -5.83 24.24
C VAL A 904 -15.36 -7.08 24.88
N TRP A 905 -14.82 -7.41 26.05
CA TRP A 905 -15.20 -8.56 26.86
C TRP A 905 -15.41 -8.14 28.31
N ASP A 906 -16.23 -8.89 29.03
CA ASP A 906 -16.24 -8.82 30.49
C ASP A 906 -14.91 -9.37 31.05
N PRO A 907 -14.34 -8.79 32.11
CA PRO A 907 -13.13 -9.30 32.75
C PRO A 907 -13.22 -10.77 33.19
N SER A 908 -14.43 -11.32 33.41
CA SER A 908 -14.59 -12.75 33.72
C SER A 908 -13.96 -13.67 32.68
N VAL A 909 -13.84 -13.22 31.43
CA VAL A 909 -13.22 -13.96 30.32
C VAL A 909 -11.79 -14.42 30.64
N LEU A 910 -11.08 -13.70 31.50
CA LEU A 910 -9.69 -13.95 31.86
C LEU A 910 -9.52 -15.06 32.90
N THR A 911 -10.60 -15.43 33.61
CA THR A 911 -10.56 -16.36 34.75
C THR A 911 -11.50 -17.55 34.59
N GLU A 912 -12.51 -17.45 33.73
CA GLU A 912 -13.38 -18.56 33.39
C GLU A 912 -12.61 -19.67 32.67
N ASP A 913 -12.67 -20.90 33.21
CA ASP A 913 -12.11 -22.11 32.61
C ASP A 913 -13.00 -22.58 31.44
N SER A 914 -13.07 -21.73 30.41
CA SER A 914 -13.87 -21.90 29.21
C SER A 914 -13.08 -21.43 27.99
N SER A 915 -13.17 -22.19 26.90
CA SER A 915 -12.53 -21.87 25.64
C SER A 915 -13.53 -21.23 24.68
N PHE A 916 -13.04 -20.33 23.82
CA PHE A 916 -13.82 -19.70 22.75
C PHE A 916 -15.00 -18.88 23.28
N GLN A 917 -14.72 -18.02 24.23
CA GLN A 917 -15.70 -17.10 24.83
C GLN A 917 -16.04 -15.95 23.87
N SER A 918 -17.29 -15.51 23.89
CA SER A 918 -17.78 -14.43 23.02
C SER A 918 -17.57 -13.06 23.67
N GLY A 919 -17.41 -12.02 22.84
CA GLY A 919 -17.40 -10.64 23.31
C GLY A 919 -18.77 -10.16 23.77
N VAL A 920 -18.78 -9.09 24.55
CA VAL A 920 -19.99 -8.36 24.95
C VAL A 920 -20.28 -7.18 24.00
N GLY A 921 -19.35 -6.84 23.12
CA GLY A 921 -19.53 -5.89 22.02
C GLY A 921 -18.36 -5.92 21.04
N ASP A 922 -18.60 -5.48 19.81
CA ASP A 922 -17.60 -5.42 18.76
C ASP A 922 -17.91 -4.33 17.72
N ALA A 923 -16.90 -4.01 16.91
CA ALA A 923 -17.04 -3.19 15.71
C ALA A 923 -16.18 -3.76 14.58
N THR A 924 -16.77 -3.97 13.40
CA THR A 924 -16.07 -4.47 12.21
C THR A 924 -15.53 -3.32 11.35
N ILE A 925 -14.22 -3.36 11.06
CA ILE A 925 -13.51 -2.52 10.09
C ILE A 925 -12.43 -3.39 9.45
N MET A 926 -12.61 -3.77 8.19
CA MET A 926 -11.82 -4.83 7.54
C MET A 926 -10.31 -4.57 7.55
N GLY A 927 -9.89 -3.31 7.39
CA GLY A 927 -8.49 -2.91 7.40
C GLY A 927 -7.87 -2.65 8.78
N ALA A 928 -8.63 -2.78 9.86
CA ALA A 928 -8.20 -2.47 11.21
C ALA A 928 -7.62 -3.67 11.96
N ARG A 929 -6.70 -3.38 12.88
CA ARG A 929 -6.18 -4.35 13.85
C ARG A 929 -5.62 -3.67 15.10
N ASN A 930 -4.96 -2.52 14.96
CA ASN A 930 -4.46 -1.76 16.10
C ASN A 930 -5.56 -0.87 16.67
N TYR A 931 -5.33 -0.31 17.87
CA TYR A 931 -6.28 0.59 18.50
C TYR A 931 -5.63 1.50 19.53
N LEU A 932 -6.38 2.53 19.92
CA LEU A 932 -6.15 3.36 21.09
C LEU A 932 -7.48 3.42 21.85
N ALA A 933 -7.46 3.23 23.17
CA ALA A 933 -8.61 3.51 24.02
C ALA A 933 -8.28 4.67 24.97
N ALA A 934 -9.16 5.67 25.01
CA ALA A 934 -8.98 6.86 25.85
C ALA A 934 -10.31 7.58 26.03
N ASP A 935 -10.54 8.20 27.18
CA ASP A 935 -11.64 9.14 27.43
C ASP A 935 -11.39 10.47 26.68
N LEU A 936 -11.85 10.55 25.43
CA LEU A 936 -11.57 11.69 24.55
C LEU A 936 -12.47 12.90 24.82
N ASP A 937 -13.64 12.70 25.43
CA ASP A 937 -14.59 13.78 25.73
C ASP A 937 -14.74 14.10 27.22
N GLY A 938 -14.09 13.36 28.10
CA GLY A 938 -14.00 13.56 29.54
C GLY A 938 -15.23 13.08 30.30
N ASP A 939 -15.98 12.10 29.78
CA ASP A 939 -17.19 11.58 30.39
C ASP A 939 -16.95 10.39 31.35
N GLY A 940 -15.71 9.91 31.43
CA GLY A 940 -15.28 8.79 32.27
C GLY A 940 -15.45 7.41 31.61
N VAL A 941 -15.87 7.35 30.35
CA VAL A 941 -15.90 6.15 29.50
C VAL A 941 -14.81 6.29 28.44
N ASP A 942 -14.02 5.24 28.25
CA ASP A 942 -13.02 5.24 27.19
C ASP A 942 -13.72 5.06 25.83
N ASP A 943 -13.39 5.97 24.90
CA ASP A 943 -13.68 5.80 23.49
C ASP A 943 -12.69 4.83 22.86
N MET A 944 -13.14 4.11 21.84
CA MET A 944 -12.29 3.22 21.06
C MET A 944 -11.94 3.87 19.71
N VAL A 945 -10.66 4.13 19.50
CA VAL A 945 -10.10 4.56 18.22
C VAL A 945 -9.49 3.35 17.53
N SER A 946 -10.12 2.93 16.43
CA SER A 946 -9.60 1.88 15.56
C SER A 946 -8.46 2.41 14.70
N LEU A 947 -7.38 1.64 14.58
CA LEU A 947 -6.18 1.95 13.81
C LEU A 947 -5.86 0.80 12.84
N ASN A 948 -5.12 1.14 11.79
CA ASN A 948 -4.67 0.17 10.78
C ASN A 948 -3.49 -0.65 11.29
N PHE A 949 -3.13 -1.71 10.56
CA PHE A 949 -1.99 -2.56 10.89
C PHE A 949 -0.79 -2.23 10.01
N ASP A 950 0.40 -2.11 10.60
CA ASP A 950 1.64 -1.90 9.86
C ASP A 950 2.21 -3.24 9.36
N ASP A 951 1.69 -3.72 8.23
CA ASP A 951 2.11 -4.98 7.62
C ASP A 951 3.62 -5.00 7.31
N HIS A 952 4.18 -3.91 6.80
CA HIS A 952 5.59 -3.85 6.41
C HIS A 952 6.52 -3.66 7.61
N GLY A 953 6.15 -2.82 8.57
CA GLY A 953 6.95 -2.59 9.77
C GLY A 953 7.05 -3.84 10.65
N ASN A 954 5.95 -4.59 10.77
CA ASN A 954 5.94 -5.87 11.49
C ASN A 954 6.74 -6.95 10.74
N ASN A 955 6.63 -7.04 9.42
CA ASN A 955 7.44 -7.96 8.64
C ASN A 955 8.95 -7.66 8.79
N ARG A 956 9.33 -6.37 8.77
CA ARG A 956 10.72 -5.92 8.96
C ARG A 956 11.24 -6.16 10.38
N MET A 957 10.36 -6.07 11.39
CA MET A 957 10.69 -6.44 12.76
C MET A 957 10.96 -7.96 12.84
N ALA A 958 10.08 -8.80 12.30
CA ALA A 958 10.27 -10.25 12.29
C ALA A 958 11.56 -10.67 11.56
N GLU A 959 11.90 -10.01 10.45
CA GLU A 959 13.15 -10.22 9.71
C GLU A 959 14.40 -9.96 10.55
N GLN A 960 14.37 -9.02 11.52
CA GLN A 960 15.53 -8.81 12.41
C GLN A 960 15.88 -10.07 13.21
N LEU A 961 14.94 -11.00 13.40
CA LEU A 961 15.15 -12.27 14.09
C LEU A 961 15.33 -13.46 13.13
N GLY A 962 15.29 -13.26 11.81
CA GLY A 962 15.33 -14.34 10.80
C GLY A 962 13.94 -14.87 10.40
N GLY A 963 12.86 -14.23 10.87
CA GLY A 963 11.48 -14.58 10.52
C GLY A 963 10.88 -13.71 9.41
N GLY A 964 9.56 -13.83 9.21
CA GLY A 964 8.80 -12.98 8.30
C GLY A 964 7.29 -13.18 8.49
N VAL A 965 6.55 -12.08 8.56
CA VAL A 965 5.08 -12.05 8.71
C VAL A 965 4.53 -10.92 7.86
N LEU A 966 3.95 -11.26 6.70
CA LEU A 966 3.34 -10.28 5.79
C LEU A 966 1.96 -10.76 5.37
N SER A 967 0.94 -9.90 5.56
CA SER A 967 -0.44 -10.20 5.19
C SER A 967 -1.09 -9.00 4.49
N LEU A 968 -0.80 -8.86 3.19
CA LEU A 968 -1.35 -7.77 2.40
C LEU A 968 -2.83 -8.00 2.08
N ASN A 969 -3.59 -6.91 2.02
CA ASN A 969 -4.97 -6.87 1.56
C ASN A 969 -5.31 -5.47 1.05
N ASP A 970 -6.39 -5.39 0.28
CA ASP A 970 -6.92 -4.16 -0.32
C ASP A 970 -8.15 -3.61 0.42
N ALA A 971 -8.35 -3.99 1.69
CA ALA A 971 -9.48 -3.48 2.46
C ALA A 971 -9.39 -1.96 2.66
N GLY A 972 -10.55 -1.33 2.90
CA GLY A 972 -10.60 0.08 3.30
C GLY A 972 -9.78 0.31 4.56
N ARG A 973 -8.89 1.30 4.53
CA ARG A 973 -8.06 1.69 5.67
C ARG A 973 -8.58 3.00 6.22
N GLN A 974 -8.87 3.04 7.52
CA GLN A 974 -9.44 4.21 8.18
C GLN A 974 -9.10 4.23 9.66
N MET A 975 -8.87 5.43 10.21
CA MET A 975 -8.93 5.65 11.65
C MET A 975 -10.35 6.02 12.03
N ALA A 976 -11.02 5.21 12.83
CA ALA A 976 -12.42 5.41 13.19
C ALA A 976 -12.62 5.47 14.70
N VAL A 977 -13.47 6.40 15.16
CA VAL A 977 -13.74 6.62 16.59
C VAL A 977 -15.13 6.10 16.94
N TYR A 978 -15.21 5.32 18.02
CA TYR A 978 -16.43 4.73 18.54
C TYR A 978 -16.63 5.10 20.00
N THR A 979 -17.81 5.62 20.33
CA THR A 979 -18.25 5.71 21.74
C THR A 979 -18.89 4.39 22.14
N LEU A 980 -18.69 3.99 23.39
CA LEU A 980 -19.32 2.82 23.99
C LEU A 980 -20.56 3.22 24.79
N SER A 981 -21.65 2.45 24.71
CA SER A 981 -22.88 2.68 25.49
C SER A 981 -23.62 1.42 25.90
#